data_AF-A0A7R9J2M0-F1
#
_entry.id   AF-A0A7R9J2M0-F1
#
_cell.length_a   1.000
_cell.length_b   1.000
_cell.length_c   1.000
_cell.angle_alpha   90.00
_cell.angle_beta   90.00
_cell.angle_gamma   90.00
#
_symmetry.space_group_name_H-M   'P 1'
#
loop_
_entity.id
_entity.type
_entity.pdbx_description
1 polymer ?
#
loop_
_entity_poly.entity_id
_entity_poly.type
_entity_poly.pdbx_seq_one_letter_code
_entity_poly.pdbx_strand_id
1 'polypeptide(L)'
;MYGLWKYPTNRDAPLKSGILWLEGKREDDGAEGLWRVHDDLYDVSTFVDKHPGGADWLKLTKGTDITEAFESHHITNHAEYTLKKFFVRKATTRRNSPYTFEEDGFYKTLKRRAREILGNDYSGPSRRSILIADLFVITTLLLSVLAAHGGDFLLGSLAGVFLCYTAISAHNFFHQKDNFRMYYFDLSLMSSRDWRISHALSHHAYPNTLLDLEISLFEPVIQWLPTKKSLGYKIISWIYSPIVYSFVFFSQAVIRFLLYLRGHLNHLQWRDATPLILPSLMMVFGKTGVLDTLLMWAWIVLVGSFLLAAIGFNAGHHHPGVFHDGDAPRKDRDWGLGQLDAVKDRKWISANILLVLTNFGNHALHHLFPTVDHDKLYDLKGVFKQTCKEFGVDFELAGVWECIAGQFRQLARDKVNPVPPGVQSVEVERFPMTFKKGAGSSLPGLWKYPTYRDSSLKSGLMWIKGKQEDDGAEGLWRIHDDLYDFSTWTEIHPGGREWLDITKGTDITEAFEAHHVSKIPEAMLENFHVKAASTRRNSPYTFKEDGFYRTLKRRVREALGKEPKPKVNMSKVYADLLLLVALTTAVLATSWGSFGLATLSGLFLCFTVITAHNFFHQKDNFRMYYFDLCLMSSRDWRISHALSHHLYPNTMLDLEVSMMEPVLQWLPYESKSTLQRYGSWLWSPLIYSSMFHGQLIIRLSLIFHGYLDNVRKSDMIPLILPSLMYFLSGSGLLQTLVTWSWILVAASFFFGLIGINGAHHHPDVFMDGDTPREDADWGLGQLDTLRDRPDIQSNLFLALTQFGHHALHHLFPTVDHSRLEKLYPIMMETCKEFGIEYEEKSIWDMLSGQFQQLARTTPNPHPPGYKP
;
A
#
# COMPACT_ATOMS: atom_id res chain seq x y z
N MET A 1 9.43 10.74 32.84
CA MET A 1 10.71 10.60 32.10
C MET A 1 11.04 9.14 32.03
N TYR A 2 10.91 8.52 30.85
CA TYR A 2 11.29 7.13 30.68
C TYR A 2 12.81 7.01 30.77
N GLY A 3 13.32 6.35 31.81
CA GLY A 3 14.73 5.96 31.96
C GLY A 3 15.80 7.06 32.00
N LEU A 4 15.46 8.33 31.78
CA LEU A 4 16.33 9.49 32.04
C LEU A 4 16.32 9.83 33.53
N TRP A 5 17.52 10.00 34.09
CA TRP A 5 17.70 10.37 35.50
C TRP A 5 17.85 11.88 35.68
N LYS A 6 18.13 12.59 34.59
CA LYS A 6 18.25 14.05 34.52
C LYS A 6 17.50 14.56 33.29
N TYR A 7 16.76 15.66 33.45
CA TYR A 7 16.16 16.37 32.32
C TYR A 7 17.25 16.93 31.42
N PRO A 8 17.19 16.76 30.08
CA PRO A 8 18.32 17.11 29.22
C PRO A 8 18.70 18.59 29.28
N THR A 9 19.96 18.85 29.57
CA THR A 9 20.52 20.20 29.60
C THR A 9 20.44 20.82 28.20
N ASN A 10 20.17 22.13 28.12
CA ASN A 10 19.98 22.90 26.89
C ASN A 10 18.78 22.52 26.00
N ARG A 11 17.94 21.56 26.39
CA ARG A 11 16.75 21.17 25.61
C ARG A 11 15.82 22.35 25.31
N ASP A 12 15.57 23.18 26.32
CA ASP A 12 14.66 24.32 26.25
C ASP A 12 15.40 25.65 26.05
N ALA A 13 16.65 25.61 25.57
CA ALA A 13 17.39 26.82 25.24
C ALA A 13 16.64 27.63 24.16
N PRO A 14 16.64 28.99 24.23
CA PRO A 14 15.95 29.83 23.25
C PRO A 14 16.43 29.63 21.81
N LEU A 15 17.69 29.26 21.63
CA LEU A 15 18.27 28.82 20.37
C LEU A 15 18.57 27.32 20.50
N LYS A 16 18.04 26.50 19.60
CA LYS A 16 18.23 25.04 19.62
C LYS A 16 19.08 24.64 18.44
N SER A 17 20.10 23.81 18.69
CA SER A 17 21.03 23.35 17.66
C SER A 17 21.77 22.08 18.09
N GLY A 18 22.39 21.39 17.14
CA GLY A 18 23.22 20.21 17.43
C GLY A 18 24.38 20.51 18.38
N ILE A 19 25.00 21.70 18.27
CA ILE A 19 26.13 22.07 19.14
C ILE A 19 25.69 22.22 20.59
N LEU A 20 24.59 22.94 20.83
CA LEU A 20 24.05 23.15 22.18
C LEU A 20 23.54 21.83 22.79
N TRP A 21 23.00 20.93 21.94
CA TRP A 21 22.64 19.58 22.35
C TRP A 21 23.86 18.75 22.79
N LEU A 22 24.96 18.81 22.03
CA LEU A 22 26.22 18.15 22.42
C LEU A 22 26.82 18.74 23.70
N GLU A 23 26.76 20.07 23.87
CA GLU A 23 27.18 20.72 25.12
C GLU A 23 26.37 20.20 26.32
N GLY A 24 25.04 20.12 26.18
CA GLY A 24 24.18 19.54 27.21
C GLY A 24 24.51 18.07 27.51
N LYS A 25 24.75 17.27 26.46
CA LYS A 25 25.19 15.86 26.62
C LYS A 25 26.51 15.74 27.38
N ARG A 26 27.49 16.62 27.13
CA ARG A 26 28.77 16.61 27.87
C ARG A 26 28.60 16.86 29.37
N GLU A 27 27.62 17.70 29.74
CA GLU A 27 27.28 17.95 31.13
C GLU A 27 26.50 16.79 31.77
N ASP A 28 25.66 16.13 31.00
CA ASP A 28 24.70 15.13 31.49
C ASP A 28 25.25 13.70 31.55
N ASP A 29 26.17 13.34 30.65
CA ASP A 29 26.55 11.94 30.41
C ASP A 29 27.61 11.41 31.38
N GLY A 30 28.29 12.31 32.11
CA GLY A 30 29.36 11.94 33.03
C GLY A 30 30.54 11.23 32.36
N ALA A 31 30.85 11.60 31.11
CA ALA A 31 31.99 11.04 30.36
C ALA A 31 33.34 11.72 30.69
N GLU A 32 33.35 12.74 31.54
CA GLU A 32 34.56 13.38 32.10
C GLU A 32 35.56 13.89 31.03
N GLY A 33 35.06 14.36 29.89
CA GLY A 33 35.90 14.81 28.77
C GLY A 33 36.52 13.67 27.93
N LEU A 34 36.24 12.41 28.27
CA LEU A 34 36.58 11.19 27.53
C LEU A 34 35.37 10.72 26.71
N TRP A 35 35.50 9.56 26.04
CA TRP A 35 34.37 8.89 25.39
C TRP A 35 33.85 7.79 26.30
N ARG A 36 32.55 7.80 26.60
CA ARG A 36 31.92 6.76 27.41
C ARG A 36 31.21 5.75 26.49
N VAL A 37 31.48 4.46 26.71
CA VAL A 37 30.75 3.34 26.10
C VAL A 37 30.36 2.38 27.22
N HIS A 38 29.06 2.16 27.38
CA HIS A 38 28.47 1.53 28.56
C HIS A 38 28.94 2.23 29.85
N ASP A 39 29.48 1.48 30.80
CA ASP A 39 29.99 2.02 32.06
C ASP A 39 31.51 2.21 32.06
N ASP A 40 32.14 2.22 30.88
CA ASP A 40 33.58 2.33 30.71
C ASP A 40 33.96 3.64 30.01
N LEU A 41 35.05 4.27 30.46
CA LEU A 41 35.62 5.48 29.89
C LEU A 41 36.87 5.16 29.07
N TYR A 42 36.94 5.73 27.87
CA TYR A 42 37.99 5.47 26.89
C TYR A 42 38.66 6.76 26.42
N ASP A 43 39.99 6.74 26.29
CA ASP A 43 40.75 7.80 25.63
C ASP A 43 41.19 7.35 24.23
N VAL A 44 40.35 7.66 23.24
CA VAL A 44 40.63 7.37 21.83
C VAL A 44 41.34 8.53 21.11
N SER A 45 41.90 9.51 21.83
CA SER A 45 42.48 10.72 21.22
C SER A 45 43.55 10.41 20.15
N THR A 46 44.39 9.40 20.38
CA THR A 46 45.43 8.97 19.43
C THR A 46 44.91 8.15 18.25
N PHE A 47 43.63 7.75 18.30
CA PHE A 47 42.95 6.95 17.28
C PHE A 47 41.97 7.76 16.43
N VAL A 48 41.58 8.97 16.86
CA VAL A 48 40.60 9.82 16.16
C VAL A 48 40.87 9.93 14.66
N ASP A 49 42.09 10.32 14.26
CA ASP A 49 42.42 10.50 12.85
C ASP A 49 42.69 9.17 12.11
N LYS A 50 42.69 8.03 12.81
CA LYS A 50 42.83 6.67 12.27
C LYS A 50 41.50 5.92 12.23
N HIS A 51 40.42 6.54 12.71
CA HIS A 51 39.11 5.89 12.82
C HIS A 51 38.57 5.52 11.43
N PRO A 52 38.27 4.24 11.15
CA PRO A 52 37.79 3.81 9.84
C PRO A 52 36.49 4.48 9.39
N GLY A 53 35.62 4.82 10.34
CA GLY A 53 34.37 5.54 10.09
C GLY A 53 34.51 7.05 9.86
N GLY A 54 35.73 7.61 9.94
CA GLY A 54 35.99 9.05 9.81
C GLY A 54 36.18 9.74 11.15
N ALA A 55 37.04 10.78 11.15
CA ALA A 55 37.44 11.47 12.38
C ALA A 55 36.34 12.38 12.94
N ASP A 56 35.41 12.84 12.09
CA ASP A 56 34.34 13.78 12.46
C ASP A 56 33.48 13.23 13.60
N TRP A 57 33.14 11.95 13.58
CA TRP A 57 32.30 11.32 14.61
C TRP A 57 32.91 11.44 16.01
N LEU A 58 34.17 11.04 16.17
CA LEU A 58 34.85 11.09 17.47
C LEU A 58 35.18 12.52 17.90
N LYS A 59 35.45 13.43 16.95
CA LYS A 59 35.63 14.86 17.25
C LYS A 59 34.36 15.50 17.78
N LEU A 60 33.20 15.19 17.19
CA LEU A 60 31.90 15.72 17.63
C LEU A 60 31.52 15.22 19.02
N THR A 61 31.71 13.93 19.29
CA THR A 61 31.24 13.26 20.51
C THR A 61 32.25 13.22 21.66
N LYS A 62 33.38 13.92 21.54
CA LYS A 62 34.32 14.01 22.66
C LYS A 62 33.62 14.58 23.90
N GLY A 63 33.75 13.85 25.01
CA GLY A 63 33.13 14.22 26.28
C GLY A 63 31.68 13.74 26.45
N THR A 64 31.14 12.86 25.60
CA THR A 64 29.76 12.34 25.71
C THR A 64 29.73 10.82 25.90
N ASP A 65 28.56 10.31 26.31
CA ASP A 65 28.21 8.89 26.20
C ASP A 65 27.79 8.61 24.75
N ILE A 66 28.48 7.66 24.13
CA ILE A 66 28.27 7.25 22.74
C ILE A 66 27.83 5.79 22.62
N THR A 67 27.29 5.19 23.69
CA THR A 67 26.96 3.76 23.72
C THR A 67 25.98 3.37 22.61
N GLU A 68 24.86 4.09 22.45
CA GLU A 68 23.87 3.77 21.42
C GLU A 68 24.44 3.92 20.01
N ALA A 69 25.24 4.97 19.78
CA ALA A 69 25.94 5.18 18.50
C ALA A 69 26.98 4.08 18.25
N PHE A 70 27.75 3.69 19.27
CA PHE A 70 28.74 2.62 19.19
C PHE A 70 28.08 1.28 18.86
N GLU A 71 26.99 0.93 19.54
CA GLU A 71 26.28 -0.33 19.33
C GLU A 71 25.61 -0.41 17.96
N SER A 72 24.96 0.67 17.52
CA SER A 72 24.22 0.72 16.24
C SER A 72 25.10 0.76 15.00
N HIS A 73 26.29 1.35 15.07
CA HIS A 73 27.15 1.56 13.90
C HIS A 73 28.21 0.46 13.70
N HIS A 74 28.46 -0.37 14.71
CA HIS A 74 29.46 -1.46 14.64
C HIS A 74 28.82 -2.83 14.64
N ILE A 75 28.64 -3.42 13.45
CA ILE A 75 28.02 -4.75 13.30
C ILE A 75 28.95 -5.88 13.75
N THR A 76 30.26 -5.76 13.51
CA THR A 76 31.27 -6.79 13.87
C THR A 76 31.91 -6.51 15.24
N ASN A 77 32.53 -7.53 15.85
CA ASN A 77 33.22 -7.40 17.13
C ASN A 77 34.58 -6.67 17.03
N HIS A 78 35.03 -6.29 15.83
CA HIS A 78 36.35 -5.67 15.65
C HIS A 78 36.49 -4.35 16.44
N ALA A 79 35.42 -3.57 16.51
CA ALA A 79 35.39 -2.31 17.25
C ALA A 79 35.54 -2.56 18.76
N GLU A 80 34.85 -3.54 19.32
CA GLU A 80 34.95 -3.92 20.74
C GLU A 80 36.37 -4.36 21.12
N TYR A 81 37.03 -5.18 20.28
CA TYR A 81 38.42 -5.59 20.52
C TYR A 81 39.40 -4.42 20.41
N THR A 82 39.16 -3.50 19.47
CA THR A 82 40.01 -2.32 19.29
C THR A 82 39.86 -1.34 20.44
N LEU A 83 38.63 -1.14 20.92
CA LEU A 83 38.28 -0.20 21.97
C LEU A 83 38.97 -0.53 23.31
N LYS A 84 39.16 -1.82 23.63
CA LYS A 84 39.87 -2.28 24.85
C LYS A 84 41.26 -1.69 25.03
N LYS A 85 41.96 -1.33 23.95
CA LYS A 85 43.30 -0.73 23.99
C LYS A 85 43.31 0.69 24.56
N PHE A 86 42.15 1.35 24.58
CA PHE A 86 41.96 2.74 24.98
C PHE A 86 41.23 2.88 26.31
N PHE A 87 40.97 1.77 27.00
CA PHE A 87 40.27 1.77 28.29
C PHE A 87 41.08 2.52 29.35
N VAL A 88 40.42 3.44 30.06
CA VAL A 88 41.02 4.22 31.15
C VAL A 88 40.55 3.68 32.49
N ARG A 89 39.24 3.70 32.74
CA ARG A 89 38.59 3.21 33.96
C ARG A 89 37.07 3.14 33.78
N LYS A 90 36.37 2.57 34.77
CA LYS A 90 34.91 2.63 34.83
C LYS A 90 34.42 4.04 35.20
N ALA A 91 33.28 4.42 34.65
CA ALA A 91 32.54 5.63 35.02
C ALA A 91 31.98 5.48 36.44
N THR A 92 31.99 6.57 37.22
CA THR A 92 31.48 6.59 38.59
C THR A 92 30.03 7.07 38.68
N THR A 93 29.50 7.62 37.59
CA THR A 93 28.14 8.11 37.49
C THR A 93 27.29 7.16 36.66
N ARG A 94 25.98 7.16 36.90
CA ARG A 94 25.03 6.39 36.11
C ARG A 94 24.90 6.98 34.69
N ARG A 95 24.71 6.12 33.68
CA ARG A 95 24.37 6.55 32.31
C ARG A 95 23.05 7.31 32.28
N ASN A 96 22.98 8.40 31.52
CA ASN A 96 21.73 9.12 31.24
C ASN A 96 21.08 8.62 29.93
N SER A 97 20.76 7.32 29.90
CA SER A 97 20.06 6.67 28.79
C SER A 97 18.98 5.73 29.34
N PRO A 98 17.82 5.64 28.68
CA PRO A 98 16.78 4.72 29.10
C PRO A 98 17.02 3.27 28.70
N TYR A 99 18.01 3.00 27.85
CA TYR A 99 18.12 1.73 27.13
C TYR A 99 19.23 0.81 27.65
N THR A 100 19.03 -0.49 27.47
CA THR A 100 19.98 -1.57 27.75
C THR A 100 20.33 -2.34 26.47
N PHE A 101 21.43 -3.09 26.53
CA PHE A 101 21.98 -3.88 25.44
C PHE A 101 22.36 -5.28 25.93
N GLU A 102 21.42 -5.97 26.57
CA GLU A 102 21.63 -7.32 27.11
C GLU A 102 21.99 -8.31 26.00
N GLU A 103 22.90 -9.24 26.27
CA GLU A 103 23.43 -10.16 25.24
C GLU A 103 22.38 -11.12 24.67
N ASP A 104 21.39 -11.51 25.47
CA ASP A 104 20.21 -12.28 25.08
C ASP A 104 19.01 -11.39 24.70
N GLY A 105 19.18 -10.06 24.72
CA GLY A 105 18.17 -9.09 24.28
C GLY A 105 17.90 -9.13 22.78
N PHE A 106 16.80 -8.49 22.39
CA PHE A 106 16.34 -8.43 21.00
C PHE A 106 17.41 -7.86 20.07
N TYR A 107 17.98 -6.70 20.45
CA TYR A 107 18.92 -6.00 19.57
C TYR A 107 20.20 -6.81 19.34
N LYS A 108 20.83 -7.32 20.41
CA LYS A 108 22.07 -8.12 20.31
C LYS A 108 21.84 -9.42 19.55
N THR A 109 20.67 -10.06 19.71
CA THR A 109 20.28 -11.23 18.92
C THR A 109 20.17 -10.90 17.43
N LEU A 110 19.46 -9.84 17.08
CA LEU A 110 19.31 -9.41 15.67
C LEU A 110 20.66 -9.02 15.06
N LYS A 111 21.51 -8.31 15.82
CA LYS A 111 22.85 -7.88 15.40
C LYS A 111 23.76 -9.06 15.06
N ARG A 112 23.73 -10.15 15.84
CA ARG A 112 24.48 -11.39 15.53
C ARG A 112 24.01 -12.02 14.21
N ARG A 113 22.70 -12.14 14.01
CA ARG A 113 22.13 -12.68 12.76
C ARG A 113 22.45 -11.80 11.55
N ALA A 114 22.38 -10.49 11.70
CA ALA A 114 22.74 -9.54 10.65
C ALA A 114 24.22 -9.67 10.26
N ARG A 115 25.11 -9.88 11.23
CA ARG A 115 26.54 -10.12 10.98
C ARG A 115 26.78 -11.40 10.16
N GLU A 116 26.04 -12.47 10.43
CA GLU A 116 26.17 -13.72 9.66
C GLU A 116 25.81 -13.54 8.18
N ILE A 117 24.82 -12.68 7.89
CA ILE A 117 24.38 -12.38 6.53
C ILE A 117 25.33 -11.42 5.82
N LEU A 118 25.66 -10.29 6.47
CA LEU A 118 26.42 -9.21 5.85
C LEU A 118 27.93 -9.49 5.79
N GLY A 119 28.43 -10.36 6.67
CA GLY A 119 29.85 -10.66 6.79
C GLY A 119 30.69 -9.40 7.08
N ASN A 120 31.89 -9.34 6.47
CA ASN A 120 32.80 -8.22 6.61
C ASN A 120 32.52 -7.06 5.62
N ASP A 121 31.65 -7.25 4.64
CA ASP A 121 31.27 -6.23 3.64
C ASP A 121 29.96 -5.53 4.01
N TYR A 122 29.74 -5.27 5.31
CA TYR A 122 28.54 -4.58 5.78
C TYR A 122 28.60 -3.06 5.58
N SER A 123 29.81 -2.49 5.51
CA SER A 123 30.03 -1.04 5.49
C SER A 123 30.21 -0.49 4.07
N GLY A 124 29.74 0.74 3.83
CA GLY A 124 29.97 1.47 2.59
C GLY A 124 28.84 1.33 1.57
N PRO A 125 28.77 2.25 0.60
CA PRO A 125 27.59 2.39 -0.24
C PRO A 125 27.57 1.37 -1.38
N SER A 126 26.38 0.89 -1.73
CA SER A 126 26.24 0.04 -2.91
C SER A 126 26.43 0.85 -4.19
N ARG A 127 26.89 0.20 -5.27
CA ARG A 127 27.03 0.85 -6.58
C ARG A 127 25.69 1.44 -7.06
N ARG A 128 24.58 0.77 -6.73
CA ARG A 128 23.24 1.22 -7.07
C ARG A 128 22.88 2.51 -6.34
N SER A 129 23.11 2.56 -5.03
CA SER A 129 22.89 3.76 -4.21
C SER A 129 23.73 4.95 -4.67
N ILE A 130 24.99 4.71 -5.06
CA ILE A 130 25.87 5.73 -5.66
C ILE A 130 25.27 6.30 -6.94
N LEU A 131 24.89 5.44 -7.89
CA LEU A 131 24.40 5.90 -9.20
C LEU A 131 23.09 6.67 -9.08
N ILE A 132 22.19 6.26 -8.17
CA ILE A 132 20.92 6.95 -7.92
C ILE A 132 21.19 8.36 -7.35
N ALA A 133 22.03 8.46 -6.31
CA ALA A 133 22.34 9.75 -5.69
C ALA A 133 23.03 10.71 -6.67
N ASP A 134 23.99 10.21 -7.45
CA ASP A 134 24.70 10.99 -8.47
C ASP A 134 23.74 11.45 -9.59
N LEU A 135 22.82 10.60 -10.02
CA LEU A 135 21.80 10.98 -11.00
C LEU A 135 20.87 12.08 -10.46
N PHE A 136 20.45 12.00 -9.21
CA PHE A 136 19.59 13.01 -8.60
C PHE A 136 20.28 14.37 -8.53
N VAL A 137 21.52 14.44 -8.05
CA VAL A 137 22.23 15.73 -7.98
C VAL A 137 22.48 16.31 -9.37
N ILE A 138 22.87 15.49 -10.35
CA ILE A 138 23.05 15.94 -11.75
C ILE A 138 21.73 16.49 -12.29
N THR A 139 20.62 15.81 -12.02
CA THR A 139 19.28 16.24 -12.47
C THR A 139 18.87 17.55 -11.80
N THR A 140 19.11 17.72 -10.49
CA THR A 140 18.88 18.99 -9.78
C THR A 140 19.66 20.13 -10.41
N LEU A 141 20.96 19.93 -10.69
CA LEU A 141 21.82 20.96 -11.27
C LEU A 141 21.33 21.34 -12.68
N LEU A 142 21.06 20.36 -13.54
CA LEU A 142 20.58 20.58 -14.91
C LEU A 142 19.22 21.30 -14.94
N LEU A 143 18.25 20.83 -14.16
CA LEU A 143 16.92 21.44 -14.10
C LEU A 143 16.96 22.84 -13.52
N SER A 144 17.83 23.12 -12.54
CA SER A 144 17.98 24.48 -12.00
C SER A 144 18.47 25.48 -13.06
N VAL A 145 19.45 25.07 -13.88
CA VAL A 145 19.97 25.91 -14.98
C VAL A 145 18.91 26.12 -16.06
N LEU A 146 18.17 25.07 -16.44
CA LEU A 146 17.10 25.17 -17.44
C LEU A 146 15.93 26.04 -16.94
N ALA A 147 15.54 25.89 -15.67
CA ALA A 147 14.51 26.70 -15.03
C ALA A 147 14.89 28.18 -15.01
N ALA A 148 16.14 28.50 -14.63
CA ALA A 148 16.65 29.86 -14.70
C ALA A 148 16.67 30.39 -16.14
N HIS A 149 17.22 29.63 -17.09
CA HIS A 149 17.31 30.03 -18.48
C HIS A 149 15.96 30.40 -19.11
N GLY A 150 14.92 29.60 -18.82
CA GLY A 150 13.57 29.83 -19.32
C GLY A 150 12.69 30.74 -18.45
N GLY A 151 13.12 31.11 -17.24
CA GLY A 151 12.26 31.75 -16.24
C GLY A 151 11.07 30.89 -15.82
N ASP A 152 11.18 29.55 -15.92
CA ASP A 152 10.08 28.61 -15.77
C ASP A 152 10.02 28.04 -14.34
N PHE A 153 9.05 28.51 -13.56
CA PHE A 153 8.81 28.08 -12.18
C PHE A 153 8.25 26.66 -12.07
N LEU A 154 7.67 26.09 -13.14
CA LEU A 154 7.28 24.68 -13.16
C LEU A 154 8.52 23.79 -13.25
N LEU A 155 9.47 24.12 -14.13
CA LEU A 155 10.78 23.47 -14.15
C LEU A 155 11.54 23.72 -12.85
N GLY A 156 11.43 24.91 -12.26
CA GLY A 156 11.96 25.21 -10.93
C GLY A 156 11.34 24.31 -9.85
N SER A 157 10.04 24.05 -9.92
CA SER A 157 9.36 23.13 -8.99
C SER A 157 9.88 21.70 -9.16
N LEU A 158 10.11 21.25 -10.40
CA LEU A 158 10.72 19.94 -10.67
C LEU A 158 12.16 19.87 -10.17
N ALA A 159 12.96 20.93 -10.33
CA ALA A 159 14.29 21.02 -9.72
C ALA A 159 14.21 20.93 -8.19
N GLY A 160 13.18 21.53 -7.56
CA GLY A 160 12.90 21.41 -6.13
C GLY A 160 12.58 19.98 -5.69
N VAL A 161 11.80 19.23 -6.48
CA VAL A 161 11.55 17.79 -6.25
C VAL A 161 12.86 17.01 -6.25
N PHE A 162 13.72 17.23 -7.26
CA PHE A 162 15.00 16.54 -7.33
C PHE A 162 16.00 17.01 -6.27
N LEU A 163 15.93 18.28 -5.82
CA LEU A 163 16.71 18.75 -4.67
C LEU A 163 16.31 18.01 -3.39
N CYS A 164 15.01 17.76 -3.18
CA CYS A 164 14.54 16.91 -2.09
C CYS A 164 15.09 15.49 -2.20
N TYR A 165 15.02 14.84 -3.36
CA TYR A 165 15.57 13.50 -3.57
C TYR A 165 17.10 13.44 -3.41
N THR A 166 17.79 14.49 -3.84
CA THR A 166 19.23 14.67 -3.60
C THR A 166 19.52 14.72 -2.11
N ALA A 167 18.75 15.48 -1.33
CA ALA A 167 18.90 15.55 0.12
C ALA A 167 18.61 14.20 0.82
N ILE A 168 17.51 13.52 0.47
CA ILE A 168 17.14 12.24 1.09
C ILE A 168 18.15 11.13 0.75
N SER A 169 18.59 11.05 -0.50
CA SER A 169 19.59 10.04 -0.89
C SER A 169 20.96 10.31 -0.26
N ALA A 170 21.35 11.57 -0.06
CA ALA A 170 22.56 11.97 0.63
C ALA A 170 22.60 11.45 2.09
N HIS A 171 21.43 11.28 2.73
CA HIS A 171 21.35 10.81 4.11
C HIS A 171 21.96 9.42 4.32
N ASN A 172 21.85 8.53 3.33
CA ASN A 172 22.50 7.21 3.36
C ASN A 172 24.03 7.31 3.55
N PHE A 173 24.64 8.39 3.07
CA PHE A 173 26.09 8.58 3.14
C PHE A 173 26.56 9.21 4.46
N PHE A 174 25.66 9.75 5.30
CA PHE A 174 26.04 10.36 6.57
C PHE A 174 26.53 9.34 7.57
N HIS A 175 25.83 8.21 7.64
CA HIS A 175 26.08 7.09 8.55
C HIS A 175 27.28 6.23 8.16
N GLN A 176 27.90 6.55 7.02
CA GLN A 176 29.07 5.88 6.47
C GLN A 176 30.34 6.72 6.73
N LYS A 177 31.48 6.18 6.31
CA LYS A 177 32.76 6.91 6.31
C LYS A 177 32.63 8.23 5.55
N ASP A 178 33.30 9.27 6.06
CA ASP A 178 33.39 10.59 5.42
C ASP A 178 33.66 10.47 3.90
N ASN A 179 32.76 11.05 3.12
CA ASN A 179 32.79 11.01 1.66
C ASN A 179 32.14 12.27 1.08
N PHE A 180 32.46 12.62 -0.16
CA PHE A 180 32.00 13.88 -0.74
C PHE A 180 30.49 13.90 -1.06
N ARG A 181 29.80 12.75 -1.14
CA ARG A 181 28.36 12.71 -1.44
C ARG A 181 27.49 13.19 -0.29
N MET A 182 28.04 13.26 0.92
CA MET A 182 27.38 13.93 2.04
C MET A 182 27.05 15.40 1.72
N TYR A 183 27.89 16.06 0.91
CA TYR A 183 27.70 17.46 0.53
C TYR A 183 26.54 17.68 -0.44
N TYR A 184 25.97 16.61 -1.01
CA TYR A 184 24.73 16.71 -1.80
C TYR A 184 23.57 17.25 -0.96
N PHE A 185 23.53 16.88 0.32
CA PHE A 185 22.56 17.43 1.26
C PHE A 185 22.75 18.92 1.48
N ASP A 186 23.99 19.39 1.49
CA ASP A 186 24.31 20.78 1.80
C ASP A 186 23.82 21.74 0.70
N LEU A 187 23.49 21.24 -0.51
CA LEU A 187 22.81 22.03 -1.55
C LEU A 187 21.45 22.57 -1.09
N SER A 188 20.84 21.94 -0.09
CA SER A 188 19.51 22.28 0.43
C SER A 188 19.47 23.45 1.42
N LEU A 189 20.59 24.11 1.74
CA LEU A 189 20.77 24.99 2.91
C LEU A 189 20.84 24.26 4.27
N MET A 190 20.67 22.94 4.32
CA MET A 190 20.96 22.17 5.53
C MET A 190 22.47 21.87 5.64
N SER A 191 22.91 21.36 6.79
CA SER A 191 24.30 21.01 7.04
C SER A 191 24.38 19.52 7.38
N SER A 192 25.09 18.76 6.56
CA SER A 192 25.36 17.33 6.76
C SER A 192 26.09 17.07 8.09
N ARG A 193 26.89 18.02 8.58
CA ARG A 193 27.50 17.96 9.92
C ARG A 193 26.45 18.09 11.01
N ASP A 194 25.54 19.05 10.90
CA ASP A 194 24.53 19.28 11.93
C ASP A 194 23.46 18.19 11.90
N TRP A 195 23.14 17.66 10.71
CA TRP A 195 22.25 16.52 10.55
C TRP A 195 22.83 15.21 11.11
N ARG A 196 24.16 15.01 11.06
CA ARG A 196 24.79 13.94 11.84
C ARG A 196 24.52 14.07 13.34
N ILE A 197 24.40 15.28 13.87
CA ILE A 197 24.10 15.49 15.27
C ILE A 197 22.60 15.32 15.54
N SER A 198 21.74 16.07 14.85
CA SER A 198 20.29 16.05 15.09
C SER A 198 19.65 14.73 14.74
N HIS A 199 20.05 14.14 13.61
CA HIS A 199 19.42 12.93 13.10
C HIS A 199 20.17 11.67 13.55
N ALA A 200 21.48 11.57 13.26
CA ALA A 200 22.21 10.33 13.51
C ALA A 200 22.56 10.09 14.99
N LEU A 201 23.00 11.11 15.73
CA LEU A 201 23.35 10.94 17.15
C LEU A 201 22.17 11.13 18.10
N SER A 202 21.20 11.95 17.72
CA SER A 202 20.07 12.28 18.58
C SER A 202 18.81 11.50 18.20
N HIS A 203 18.24 11.73 17.01
CA HIS A 203 16.99 11.07 16.60
C HIS A 203 17.12 9.54 16.50
N HIS A 204 18.13 9.00 15.80
CA HIS A 204 18.31 7.55 15.68
C HIS A 204 18.61 6.86 17.01
N ALA A 205 19.30 7.54 17.93
CA ALA A 205 19.61 6.95 19.24
C ALA A 205 18.41 6.98 20.19
N TYR A 206 17.60 8.03 20.13
CA TYR A 206 16.55 8.31 21.11
C TYR A 206 15.24 8.86 20.48
N PRO A 207 14.69 8.23 19.44
CA PRO A 207 13.59 8.80 18.66
C PRO A 207 12.36 9.06 19.52
N ASN A 208 11.71 10.21 19.32
CA ASN A 208 10.52 10.67 20.04
C ASN A 208 10.67 10.81 21.57
N THR A 209 11.90 10.76 22.10
CA THR A 209 12.16 11.01 23.52
C THR A 209 12.48 12.49 23.77
N LEU A 210 12.63 12.88 25.04
CA LEU A 210 13.13 14.21 25.42
C LEU A 210 14.57 14.47 24.96
N LEU A 211 15.36 13.43 24.66
CA LEU A 211 16.71 13.55 24.09
C LEU A 211 16.70 13.73 22.57
N ASP A 212 15.56 13.59 21.90
CA ASP A 212 15.40 13.80 20.47
C ASP A 212 15.42 15.30 20.13
N LEU A 213 16.51 15.74 19.51
CA LEU A 213 16.72 17.11 19.08
C LEU A 213 15.70 17.49 18.01
N GLU A 214 15.27 16.55 17.16
CA GLU A 214 14.26 16.82 16.12
C GLU A 214 12.87 17.03 16.69
N ILE A 215 12.57 16.55 17.91
CA ILE A 215 11.37 16.97 18.65
C ILE A 215 11.54 18.40 19.14
N SER A 216 12.61 18.67 19.89
CA SER A 216 12.79 19.98 20.53
C SER A 216 12.98 21.13 19.54
N LEU A 217 13.63 20.90 18.38
CA LEU A 217 13.92 21.92 17.35
C LEU A 217 12.67 22.63 16.85
N PHE A 218 11.53 21.95 16.80
CA PHE A 218 10.28 22.53 16.31
C PHE A 218 9.39 23.06 17.44
N GLU A 219 9.63 22.70 18.71
CA GLU A 219 8.85 23.22 19.82
C GLU A 219 9.17 24.70 20.11
N PRO A 220 8.17 25.54 20.45
CA PRO A 220 6.76 25.21 20.66
C PRO A 220 5.89 25.30 19.39
N VAL A 221 6.48 25.54 18.22
CA VAL A 221 5.76 25.74 16.95
C VAL A 221 5.12 24.45 16.46
N ILE A 222 5.82 23.32 16.47
CA ILE A 222 5.23 22.00 16.21
C ILE A 222 5.51 21.15 17.47
N GLN A 223 4.47 20.51 18.00
CA GLN A 223 4.52 19.81 19.28
C GLN A 223 3.97 18.40 19.10
N TRP A 224 4.87 17.44 18.94
CA TRP A 224 4.51 16.03 18.84
C TRP A 224 4.34 15.35 20.18
N LEU A 225 4.96 15.83 21.26
CA LEU A 225 4.77 15.21 22.58
C LEU A 225 3.30 15.34 23.03
N PRO A 226 2.73 14.32 23.72
CA PRO A 226 1.36 14.32 24.24
C PRO A 226 1.20 15.23 25.47
N THR A 227 1.46 16.52 25.28
CA THR A 227 1.29 17.57 26.29
C THR A 227 -0.11 18.18 26.20
N LYS A 228 -0.51 18.92 27.24
CA LYS A 228 -1.78 19.65 27.24
C LYS A 228 -1.76 20.75 26.16
N LYS A 229 -2.63 20.65 25.15
CA LYS A 229 -2.75 21.60 24.03
C LYS A 229 -4.08 22.33 24.04
N SER A 230 -4.09 23.62 23.74
CA SER A 230 -5.34 24.38 23.58
C SER A 230 -6.10 23.91 22.33
N LEU A 231 -7.43 24.02 22.33
CA LEU A 231 -8.24 23.66 21.15
C LEU A 231 -7.81 24.46 19.91
N GLY A 232 -7.48 25.74 20.08
CA GLY A 232 -6.97 26.59 19.00
C GLY A 232 -5.65 26.08 18.42
N TYR A 233 -4.71 25.66 19.27
CA TYR A 233 -3.44 25.08 18.81
C TYR A 233 -3.66 23.80 17.99
N LYS A 234 -4.53 22.90 18.47
CA LYS A 234 -4.82 21.63 17.78
C LYS A 234 -5.28 21.87 16.34
N ILE A 235 -6.22 22.81 16.13
CA ILE A 235 -6.77 23.12 14.80
C ILE A 235 -5.77 23.90 13.95
N ILE A 236 -5.16 24.96 14.51
CA ILE A 236 -4.33 25.87 13.72
C ILE A 236 -2.98 25.24 13.34
N SER A 237 -2.48 24.28 14.12
CA SER A 237 -1.27 23.52 13.79
C SER A 237 -1.37 22.78 12.47
N TRP A 238 -2.55 22.28 12.11
CA TRP A 238 -2.77 21.62 10.82
C TRP A 238 -2.64 22.59 9.64
N ILE A 239 -3.01 23.85 9.86
CA ILE A 239 -3.02 24.89 8.83
C ILE A 239 -1.60 25.45 8.61
N TYR A 240 -0.87 25.77 9.67
CA TYR A 240 0.47 26.35 9.52
C TYR A 240 1.58 25.31 9.31
N SER A 241 1.38 24.02 9.62
CA SER A 241 2.43 23.00 9.44
C SER A 241 2.97 22.94 8.00
N PRO A 242 2.13 22.88 6.95
CA PRO A 242 2.62 22.96 5.56
C PRO A 242 3.44 24.22 5.24
N ILE A 243 3.11 25.35 5.89
CA ILE A 243 3.88 26.59 5.75
C ILE A 243 5.24 26.43 6.42
N VAL A 244 5.29 25.92 7.65
CA VAL A 244 6.55 25.65 8.37
C VAL A 244 7.44 24.69 7.58
N TYR A 245 6.86 23.66 6.95
CA TYR A 245 7.58 22.71 6.10
C TYR A 245 8.35 23.40 4.98
N SER A 246 7.75 24.44 4.38
CA SER A 246 8.34 25.22 3.29
C SER A 246 9.57 26.05 3.72
N PHE A 247 9.79 26.23 5.02
CA PHE A 247 10.87 27.07 5.58
C PHE A 247 11.91 26.32 6.41
N VAL A 248 11.85 24.98 6.52
CA VAL A 248 12.84 24.18 7.27
C VAL A 248 14.27 24.39 6.78
N PHE A 249 14.50 24.44 5.47
CA PHE A 249 15.83 24.70 4.90
C PHE A 249 16.36 26.09 5.27
N PHE A 250 15.51 27.10 5.12
CA PHE A 250 15.86 28.48 5.46
C PHE A 250 16.10 28.66 6.96
N SER A 251 15.28 28.05 7.82
CA SER A 251 15.43 28.15 9.27
C SER A 251 16.74 27.56 9.75
N GLN A 252 17.19 26.43 9.17
CA GLN A 252 18.48 25.83 9.48
C GLN A 252 19.65 26.74 9.09
N ALA A 253 19.61 27.39 7.92
CA ALA A 253 20.63 28.37 7.54
C ALA A 253 20.66 29.58 8.50
N VAL A 254 19.49 30.10 8.88
CA VAL A 254 19.38 31.21 9.84
C VAL A 254 19.93 30.82 11.21
N ILE A 255 19.58 29.63 11.72
CA ILE A 255 20.09 29.13 13.01
C ILE A 255 21.62 29.06 12.99
N ARG A 256 22.24 28.52 11.93
CA ARG A 256 23.71 28.46 11.81
C ARG A 256 24.34 29.85 11.77
N PHE A 257 23.75 30.79 11.03
CA PHE A 257 24.23 32.16 11.00
C PHE A 257 24.14 32.84 12.38
N LEU A 258 23.05 32.63 13.12
CA LEU A 258 22.89 33.13 14.48
C LEU A 258 23.90 32.51 15.46
N LEU A 259 24.21 31.22 15.33
CA LEU A 259 25.25 30.57 16.13
C LEU A 259 26.64 31.18 15.89
N TYR A 260 26.95 31.52 14.63
CA TYR A 260 28.18 32.25 14.29
C TYR A 260 28.20 33.65 14.91
N LEU A 261 27.14 34.44 14.76
CA LEU A 261 27.06 35.78 15.33
C LEU A 261 27.14 35.80 16.87
N ARG A 262 26.64 34.74 17.53
CA ARG A 262 26.67 34.60 19.00
C ARG A 262 27.95 33.95 19.53
N GLY A 263 28.91 33.63 18.67
CA GLY A 263 30.20 33.04 19.08
C GLY A 263 30.14 31.56 19.46
N HIS A 264 29.03 30.86 19.20
CA HIS A 264 28.95 29.41 19.35
C HIS A 264 29.66 28.67 18.19
N LEU A 265 29.85 29.35 17.05
CA LEU A 265 30.66 28.88 15.92
C LEU A 265 31.84 29.83 15.67
N ASN A 266 33.05 29.30 15.65
CA ASN A 266 34.27 30.10 15.42
C ASN A 266 34.41 30.59 13.96
N HIS A 267 33.85 29.86 13.00
CA HIS A 267 33.84 30.23 11.58
C HIS A 267 32.70 29.49 10.87
N LEU A 268 32.20 30.08 9.77
CA LEU A 268 31.37 29.36 8.80
C LEU A 268 32.23 28.33 8.07
N GLN A 269 31.66 27.15 7.81
CA GLN A 269 32.37 26.06 7.17
C GLN A 269 32.21 26.13 5.66
N TRP A 270 33.07 25.43 4.92
CA TRP A 270 32.94 25.37 3.47
C TRP A 270 31.55 24.84 3.05
N ARG A 271 30.98 23.94 3.86
CA ARG A 271 29.63 23.38 3.69
C ARG A 271 28.54 24.45 3.60
N ASP A 272 28.73 25.59 4.27
CA ASP A 272 27.80 26.72 4.22
C ASP A 272 27.83 27.46 2.88
N ALA A 273 28.87 27.25 2.06
CA ALA A 273 28.98 27.78 0.70
C ALA A 273 28.41 26.83 -0.37
N THR A 274 28.25 25.53 -0.08
CA THR A 274 27.68 24.53 -1.00
C THR A 274 26.33 24.93 -1.60
N PRO A 275 25.36 25.48 -0.84
CA PRO A 275 24.08 25.92 -1.42
C PRO A 275 24.23 26.95 -2.55
N LEU A 276 25.31 27.73 -2.55
CA LEU A 276 25.57 28.77 -3.55
C LEU A 276 26.00 28.20 -4.91
N ILE A 277 26.25 26.89 -5.01
CA ILE A 277 26.53 26.22 -6.28
C ILE A 277 25.34 26.37 -7.25
N LEU A 278 24.10 26.16 -6.77
CA LEU A 278 22.91 26.30 -7.61
C LEU A 278 22.77 27.70 -8.23
N PRO A 279 22.71 28.79 -7.44
CA PRO A 279 22.60 30.13 -8.02
C PRO A 279 23.84 30.52 -8.84
N SER A 280 25.04 30.03 -8.50
CA SER A 280 26.23 30.28 -9.31
C SER A 280 26.12 29.65 -10.70
N LEU A 281 25.67 28.40 -10.80
CA LEU A 281 25.47 27.73 -12.09
C LEU A 281 24.32 28.36 -12.88
N MET A 282 23.23 28.74 -12.22
CA MET A 282 22.12 29.46 -12.85
C MET A 282 22.58 30.80 -13.45
N MET A 283 23.39 31.58 -12.72
CA MET A 283 23.94 32.84 -13.25
C MET A 283 24.88 32.60 -14.45
N VAL A 284 25.80 31.64 -14.34
CA VAL A 284 26.81 31.37 -15.37
C VAL A 284 26.20 30.78 -16.65
N PHE A 285 25.33 29.79 -16.52
CA PHE A 285 24.82 29.01 -17.65
C PHE A 285 23.39 29.39 -18.06
N GLY A 286 22.55 29.83 -17.11
CA GLY A 286 21.19 30.30 -17.39
C GLY A 286 21.14 31.68 -18.04
N LYS A 287 22.20 32.49 -17.89
CA LYS A 287 22.31 33.87 -18.39
C LYS A 287 21.20 34.80 -17.85
N THR A 288 20.77 34.56 -16.62
CA THR A 288 19.76 35.36 -15.91
C THR A 288 20.38 36.46 -15.05
N GLY A 289 19.60 37.51 -14.79
CA GLY A 289 19.98 38.56 -13.83
C GLY A 289 20.11 38.01 -12.41
N VAL A 290 20.81 38.77 -11.54
CA VAL A 290 21.05 38.37 -10.15
C VAL A 290 19.74 38.19 -9.39
N LEU A 291 18.79 39.14 -9.52
CA LEU A 291 17.52 39.08 -8.82
C LEU A 291 16.69 37.86 -9.25
N ASP A 292 16.53 37.62 -10.55
CA ASP A 292 15.76 36.49 -11.07
C ASP A 292 16.37 35.16 -10.64
N THR A 293 17.71 35.07 -10.63
CA THR A 293 18.42 33.88 -10.16
C THR A 293 18.18 33.64 -8.66
N LEU A 294 18.21 34.68 -7.83
CA LEU A 294 17.92 34.56 -6.40
C LEU A 294 16.46 34.15 -6.15
N LEU A 295 15.50 34.69 -6.91
CA LEU A 295 14.09 34.31 -6.80
C LEU A 295 13.85 32.86 -7.22
N MET A 296 14.43 32.42 -8.34
CA MET A 296 14.33 31.02 -8.80
C MET A 296 15.01 30.07 -7.81
N TRP A 297 16.19 30.41 -7.31
CA TRP A 297 16.87 29.62 -6.29
C TRP A 297 16.05 29.49 -5.02
N ALA A 298 15.51 30.61 -4.51
CA ALA A 298 14.64 30.60 -3.33
C ALA A 298 13.39 29.73 -3.56
N TRP A 299 12.81 29.76 -4.76
CA TRP A 299 11.68 28.90 -5.13
C TRP A 299 12.04 27.41 -5.12
N ILE A 300 13.15 27.02 -5.75
CA ILE A 300 13.65 25.64 -5.76
C ILE A 300 13.87 25.12 -4.33
N VAL A 301 14.51 25.94 -3.49
CA VAL A 301 14.77 25.62 -2.07
C VAL A 301 13.46 25.52 -1.29
N LEU A 302 12.49 26.40 -1.53
CA LEU A 302 11.18 26.38 -0.87
C LEU A 302 10.41 25.09 -1.19
N VAL A 303 10.35 24.69 -2.47
CA VAL A 303 9.71 23.43 -2.89
C VAL A 303 10.44 22.23 -2.31
N GLY A 304 11.78 22.22 -2.38
CA GLY A 304 12.60 21.15 -1.79
C GLY A 304 12.40 21.02 -0.28
N SER A 305 12.32 22.14 0.44
CA SER A 305 12.08 22.20 1.89
C SER A 305 10.72 21.61 2.24
N PHE A 306 9.68 22.05 1.54
CA PHE A 306 8.32 21.53 1.75
C PHE A 306 8.28 20.01 1.58
N LEU A 307 8.88 19.50 0.51
CA LEU A 307 8.88 18.07 0.22
C LEU A 307 9.70 17.26 1.21
N LEU A 308 10.91 17.71 1.61
CA LEU A 308 11.71 16.98 2.59
C LEU A 308 10.96 16.89 3.92
N ALA A 309 10.44 18.02 4.42
CA ALA A 309 9.70 18.07 5.67
C ALA A 309 8.40 17.23 5.60
N ALA A 310 7.66 17.32 4.50
CA ALA A 310 6.46 16.51 4.29
C ALA A 310 6.78 15.01 4.22
N ILE A 311 7.90 14.61 3.64
CA ILE A 311 8.30 13.20 3.59
C ILE A 311 8.82 12.73 4.96
N GLY A 312 9.73 13.49 5.57
CA GLY A 312 10.42 13.14 6.82
C GLY A 312 9.49 13.08 8.03
N PHE A 313 8.66 14.11 8.27
CA PHE A 313 7.73 14.09 9.42
C PHE A 313 6.62 13.05 9.27
N ASN A 314 6.35 12.60 8.04
CA ASN A 314 5.40 11.53 7.76
C ASN A 314 6.09 10.17 7.56
N ALA A 315 7.38 10.05 7.88
CA ALA A 315 8.17 8.82 7.73
C ALA A 315 7.94 7.78 8.84
N GLY A 316 6.80 7.84 9.53
CA GLY A 316 6.39 6.81 10.50
C GLY A 316 6.78 7.08 11.96
N HIS A 317 7.50 8.16 12.26
CA HIS A 317 7.87 8.53 13.64
C HIS A 317 6.77 9.23 14.42
N HIS A 318 5.85 9.92 13.75
CA HIS A 318 4.86 10.75 14.45
C HIS A 318 3.44 10.18 14.37
N HIS A 319 3.30 8.87 14.23
CA HIS A 319 1.99 8.21 14.28
C HIS A 319 1.49 8.10 15.75
N PRO A 320 0.20 8.25 16.06
CA PRO A 320 -0.29 8.17 17.45
C PRO A 320 -0.13 6.80 18.10
N GLY A 321 0.09 5.77 17.28
CA GLY A 321 0.36 4.40 17.71
C GLY A 321 1.83 4.08 17.95
N VAL A 322 2.75 5.04 17.76
CA VAL A 322 4.16 4.88 18.14
C VAL A 322 4.46 5.68 19.40
N PHE A 323 5.48 5.25 20.13
CA PHE A 323 5.90 5.81 21.41
C PHE A 323 6.37 7.26 21.24
N HIS A 324 5.86 8.12 22.12
CA HIS A 324 6.38 9.46 22.36
C HIS A 324 6.57 9.66 23.86
N ASP A 325 7.59 10.41 24.27
CA ASP A 325 7.85 10.65 25.69
C ASP A 325 6.62 11.26 26.39
N GLY A 326 6.20 10.64 27.49
CA GLY A 326 4.91 10.89 28.15
C GLY A 326 3.96 9.70 28.08
N ASP A 327 4.08 8.87 27.05
CA ASP A 327 3.36 7.59 26.96
C ASP A 327 3.88 6.57 27.98
N ALA A 328 3.05 5.58 28.29
CA ALA A 328 3.45 4.43 29.07
C ALA A 328 4.54 3.66 28.31
N PRO A 329 5.74 3.53 28.88
CA PRO A 329 6.84 2.93 28.16
C PRO A 329 6.89 1.41 28.40
N ARG A 330 7.57 0.67 27.51
CA ARG A 330 7.77 -0.77 27.72
C ARG A 330 8.61 -1.05 28.97
N LYS A 331 8.30 -2.18 29.63
CA LYS A 331 9.04 -2.66 30.82
C LYS A 331 10.44 -3.12 30.47
N ASP A 332 10.56 -3.89 29.39
CA ASP A 332 11.84 -4.24 28.79
C ASP A 332 12.49 -2.97 28.22
N ARG A 333 13.78 -2.77 28.48
CA ARG A 333 14.52 -1.58 28.08
C ARG A 333 15.50 -1.85 26.94
N ASP A 334 15.39 -2.99 26.26
CA ASP A 334 16.18 -3.26 25.06
C ASP A 334 16.08 -2.11 24.06
N TRP A 335 17.24 -1.62 23.62
CA TRP A 335 17.32 -0.47 22.72
C TRP A 335 16.61 -0.72 21.39
N GLY A 336 16.77 -1.90 20.80
CA GLY A 336 16.18 -2.23 19.50
C GLY A 336 14.66 -2.30 19.57
N LEU A 337 14.13 -2.87 20.64
CA LEU A 337 12.71 -2.82 20.98
C LEU A 337 12.20 -1.38 21.14
N GLY A 338 12.97 -0.53 21.82
CA GLY A 338 12.67 0.91 21.92
C GLY A 338 12.61 1.63 20.57
N GLN A 339 13.51 1.29 19.64
CA GLN A 339 13.46 1.81 18.27
C GLN A 339 12.16 1.39 17.56
N LEU A 340 11.78 0.11 17.67
CA LEU A 340 10.57 -0.42 17.05
C LEU A 340 9.28 0.18 17.63
N ASP A 341 9.28 0.57 18.90
CA ASP A 341 8.13 1.26 19.49
C ASP A 341 7.95 2.68 18.93
N ALA A 342 9.03 3.32 18.48
CA ALA A 342 9.05 4.72 18.04
C ALA A 342 8.97 4.91 16.51
N VAL A 343 8.87 3.83 15.74
CA VAL A 343 8.84 3.87 14.27
C VAL A 343 7.82 2.90 13.69
N LYS A 344 7.21 3.30 12.57
CA LYS A 344 6.45 2.41 11.68
C LYS A 344 7.08 2.40 10.31
N ASP A 345 7.25 1.21 9.73
CA ASP A 345 7.63 1.09 8.32
C ASP A 345 6.42 1.26 7.40
N ARG A 346 6.66 1.75 6.18
CA ARG A 346 5.61 1.95 5.18
C ARG A 346 5.66 0.86 4.12
N LYS A 347 4.55 0.13 3.95
CA LYS A 347 4.43 -1.07 3.08
C LYS A 347 5.07 -0.90 1.69
N TRP A 348 4.82 0.23 1.05
CA TRP A 348 5.22 0.52 -0.33
C TRP A 348 6.63 1.06 -0.47
N ILE A 349 7.02 1.93 0.46
CA ILE A 349 8.31 2.62 0.39
C ILE A 349 9.44 1.62 0.63
N SER A 350 9.27 0.71 1.58
CA SER A 350 10.28 -0.31 1.92
C SER A 350 10.49 -1.38 0.84
N ALA A 351 9.70 -1.41 -0.25
CA ALA A 351 9.77 -2.46 -1.28
C ALA A 351 10.74 -2.16 -2.43
N ASN A 352 11.05 -0.90 -2.71
CA ASN A 352 11.86 -0.48 -3.86
C ASN A 352 12.97 0.49 -3.44
N ILE A 353 14.22 0.19 -3.77
CA ILE A 353 15.38 1.03 -3.37
C ILE A 353 15.27 2.49 -3.83
N LEU A 354 14.65 2.76 -4.99
CA LEU A 354 14.41 4.12 -5.45
C LEU A 354 13.47 4.85 -4.50
N LEU A 355 12.38 4.20 -4.07
CA LEU A 355 11.47 4.77 -3.08
C LEU A 355 12.15 4.89 -1.71
N VAL A 356 12.94 3.90 -1.31
CA VAL A 356 13.71 3.95 -0.06
C VAL A 356 14.63 5.19 -0.03
N LEU A 357 15.39 5.43 -1.10
CA LEU A 357 16.33 6.56 -1.21
C LEU A 357 15.67 7.91 -1.54
N THR A 358 14.37 7.95 -1.79
CA THR A 358 13.61 9.19 -2.03
C THR A 358 12.56 9.48 -0.96
N ASN A 359 12.27 8.53 -0.08
CA ASN A 359 11.19 8.65 0.89
C ASN A 359 11.52 8.12 2.29
N PHE A 360 12.75 7.72 2.64
CA PHE A 360 13.09 7.07 3.94
C PHE A 360 12.36 5.72 4.15
N GLY A 361 12.66 4.75 3.30
CA GLY A 361 12.14 3.37 3.42
C GLY A 361 13.02 2.45 4.25
N ASN A 362 12.54 1.23 4.54
CA ASN A 362 13.17 0.27 5.46
C ASN A 362 13.53 0.91 6.81
N HIS A 363 12.66 1.77 7.32
CA HIS A 363 13.01 2.75 8.34
C HIS A 363 13.42 2.10 9.67
N ALA A 364 12.72 1.06 10.12
CA ALA A 364 13.07 0.30 11.32
C ALA A 364 14.44 -0.37 11.21
N LEU A 365 14.71 -1.05 10.09
CA LEU A 365 16.01 -1.67 9.86
C LEU A 365 17.13 -0.63 9.75
N HIS A 366 16.84 0.51 9.14
CA HIS A 366 17.76 1.65 9.06
C HIS A 366 18.04 2.25 10.45
N HIS A 367 17.04 2.36 11.33
CA HIS A 367 17.25 2.75 12.73
C HIS A 367 18.16 1.77 13.47
N LEU A 368 17.95 0.47 13.28
CA LEU A 368 18.70 -0.58 13.98
C LEU A 368 20.13 -0.72 13.45
N PHE A 369 20.35 -0.43 12.16
CA PHE A 369 21.63 -0.62 11.45
C PHE A 369 21.95 0.55 10.49
N PRO A 370 22.09 1.79 11.00
CA PRO A 370 22.15 2.99 10.16
C PRO A 370 23.37 3.06 9.23
N THR A 371 24.48 2.42 9.60
CA THR A 371 25.71 2.36 8.77
C THR A 371 25.57 1.44 7.55
N VAL A 372 24.61 0.51 7.56
CA VAL A 372 24.38 -0.42 6.46
C VAL A 372 23.64 0.32 5.34
N ASP A 373 24.17 0.24 4.11
CA ASP A 373 23.53 0.85 2.95
C ASP A 373 22.10 0.34 2.76
N HIS A 374 21.17 1.23 2.40
CA HIS A 374 19.76 0.89 2.23
C HIS A 374 19.52 -0.26 1.23
N ASP A 375 20.38 -0.44 0.23
CA ASP A 375 20.31 -1.54 -0.74
C ASP A 375 20.65 -2.89 -0.09
N LYS A 376 21.52 -2.91 0.94
CA LYS A 376 21.92 -4.10 1.70
C LYS A 376 20.94 -4.43 2.84
N LEU A 377 20.18 -3.46 3.34
CA LEU A 377 19.17 -3.70 4.40
C LEU A 377 18.09 -4.70 3.99
N TYR A 378 17.86 -4.88 2.68
CA TYR A 378 16.89 -5.86 2.17
C TYR A 378 17.22 -7.29 2.60
N ASP A 379 18.50 -7.64 2.68
CA ASP A 379 18.97 -8.97 3.03
C ASP A 379 18.65 -9.33 4.49
N LEU A 380 18.42 -8.33 5.34
CA LEU A 380 18.13 -8.51 6.75
C LEU A 380 16.64 -8.76 7.05
N LYS A 381 15.73 -8.60 6.08
CA LYS A 381 14.28 -8.69 6.32
C LYS A 381 13.84 -10.05 6.88
N GLY A 382 14.46 -11.13 6.40
CA GLY A 382 14.15 -12.48 6.87
C GLY A 382 14.46 -12.65 8.36
N VAL A 383 15.70 -12.35 8.75
CA VAL A 383 16.14 -12.47 10.16
C VAL A 383 15.46 -11.44 11.07
N PHE A 384 15.11 -10.27 10.54
CA PHE A 384 14.33 -9.27 11.26
C PHE A 384 12.96 -9.81 11.67
N LYS A 385 12.18 -10.31 10.69
CA LYS A 385 10.86 -10.90 10.95
C LYS A 385 10.95 -12.11 11.89
N GLN A 386 11.95 -12.95 11.71
CA GLN A 386 12.18 -14.10 12.59
C GLN A 386 12.43 -13.63 14.03
N THR A 387 13.31 -12.64 14.22
CA THR A 387 13.62 -12.11 15.56
C THR A 387 12.41 -11.44 16.19
N CYS A 388 11.63 -10.66 15.43
CA CYS A 388 10.37 -10.08 15.93
C CYS A 388 9.42 -11.16 16.44
N LYS A 389 9.23 -12.26 15.69
CA LYS A 389 8.38 -13.38 16.11
C LYS A 389 8.87 -14.03 17.41
N GLU A 390 10.17 -14.25 17.55
CA GLU A 390 10.78 -14.87 18.74
C GLU A 390 10.61 -14.03 20.00
N PHE A 391 10.65 -12.70 19.87
CA PHE A 391 10.49 -11.76 20.98
C PHE A 391 9.04 -11.27 21.15
N GLY A 392 8.07 -11.88 20.45
CA GLY A 392 6.65 -11.52 20.55
C GLY A 392 6.33 -10.10 20.08
N VAL A 393 7.12 -9.55 19.15
CA VAL A 393 6.96 -8.20 18.60
C VAL A 393 6.08 -8.26 17.36
N ASP A 394 4.90 -7.65 17.43
CA ASP A 394 4.03 -7.45 16.28
C ASP A 394 4.41 -6.16 15.53
N PHE A 395 5.37 -6.27 14.60
CA PHE A 395 5.84 -5.13 13.82
C PHE A 395 5.00 -4.95 12.55
N GLU A 396 3.95 -4.13 12.66
CA GLU A 396 3.04 -3.84 11.55
C GLU A 396 3.59 -2.76 10.61
N LEU A 397 3.42 -3.00 9.30
CA LEU A 397 3.67 -1.99 8.28
C LEU A 397 2.43 -1.09 8.11
N ALA A 398 2.62 0.23 8.07
CA ALA A 398 1.56 1.21 7.87
C ALA A 398 1.41 1.64 6.41
N GLY A 399 0.25 2.18 6.07
CA GLY A 399 0.02 2.88 4.80
C GLY A 399 0.65 4.29 4.81
N VAL A 400 1.06 4.81 3.64
CA VAL A 400 1.60 6.19 3.54
C VAL A 400 0.59 7.23 4.03
N TRP A 401 -0.67 7.12 3.58
CA TRP A 401 -1.75 8.01 4.02
C TRP A 401 -2.14 7.84 5.49
N GLU A 402 -1.97 6.63 6.03
CA GLU A 402 -2.15 6.36 7.46
C GLU A 402 -1.10 7.10 8.29
N CYS A 403 0.17 7.06 7.88
CA CYS A 403 1.24 7.82 8.53
C CYS A 403 0.99 9.33 8.45
N ILE A 404 0.56 9.86 7.30
CA ILE A 404 0.24 11.28 7.12
C ILE A 404 -0.91 11.69 8.03
N ALA A 405 -2.05 10.99 7.96
CA ALA A 405 -3.19 11.28 8.84
C ALA A 405 -2.85 11.07 10.33
N GLY A 406 -1.96 10.12 10.62
CA GLY A 406 -1.41 9.88 11.95
C GLY A 406 -0.64 11.08 12.47
N GLN A 407 0.29 11.63 11.69
CA GLN A 407 1.11 12.77 12.09
C GLN A 407 0.25 13.99 12.48
N PHE A 408 -0.76 14.34 11.70
CA PHE A 408 -1.67 15.42 12.08
C PHE A 408 -2.53 15.09 13.31
N ARG A 409 -2.98 13.84 13.46
CA ARG A 409 -3.63 13.38 14.71
C ARG A 409 -2.70 13.50 15.91
N GLN A 410 -1.41 13.23 15.74
CA GLN A 410 -0.40 13.35 16.79
C GLN A 410 -0.19 14.81 17.21
N LEU A 411 -0.19 15.75 16.27
CA LEU A 411 -0.16 17.18 16.60
C LEU A 411 -1.33 17.61 17.48
N ALA A 412 -2.52 17.02 17.25
CA ALA A 412 -3.71 17.29 18.04
C ALA A 412 -3.79 16.50 19.37
N ARG A 413 -2.93 15.48 19.55
CA ARG A 413 -2.96 14.58 20.71
C ARG A 413 -2.48 15.29 21.98
N ASP A 414 -3.32 15.27 23.01
CA ASP A 414 -3.03 15.83 24.34
C ASP A 414 -3.21 14.81 25.47
N LYS A 415 -3.40 13.54 25.11
CA LYS A 415 -3.52 12.40 26.03
C LYS A 415 -2.40 11.41 25.76
N VAL A 416 -1.83 10.92 26.84
CA VAL A 416 -0.81 9.85 26.84
C VAL A 416 -1.45 8.49 26.57
N ASN A 417 -0.73 7.61 25.89
CA ASN A 417 -1.14 6.22 25.70
C ASN A 417 -0.81 5.43 26.98
N PRO A 418 -1.78 4.75 27.62
CA PRO A 418 -1.53 4.03 28.87
C PRO A 418 -0.90 2.65 28.66
N VAL A 419 -0.81 2.18 27.42
CA VAL A 419 -0.25 0.88 27.04
C VAL A 419 0.89 1.11 26.05
N PRO A 420 2.06 0.47 26.23
CA PRO A 420 3.16 0.54 25.27
C PRO A 420 2.77 -0.04 23.91
N PRO A 421 3.32 0.48 22.79
CA PRO A 421 3.16 -0.14 21.48
C PRO A 421 3.61 -1.61 21.46
N GLY A 422 2.97 -2.45 20.63
CA GLY A 422 3.43 -3.82 20.35
C GLY A 422 3.18 -4.89 21.42
N VAL A 423 2.51 -4.58 22.55
CA VAL A 423 2.12 -5.58 23.57
C VAL A 423 0.68 -6.04 23.33
N GLN A 424 0.48 -7.29 22.90
CA GLN A 424 -0.87 -7.87 22.77
C GLN A 424 -1.54 -7.99 24.16
N SER A 425 -2.68 -7.33 24.32
CA SER A 425 -3.61 -7.62 25.42
C SER A 425 -4.37 -8.90 25.09
N VAL A 426 -4.12 -9.97 25.85
CA VAL A 426 -4.97 -11.16 25.86
C VAL A 426 -6.21 -10.84 26.68
N GLU A 427 -7.39 -10.86 26.07
CA GLU A 427 -8.64 -11.04 26.79
C GLU A 427 -9.62 -11.89 25.99
N VAL A 428 -10.12 -12.93 26.66
CA VAL A 428 -11.18 -13.85 26.22
C VAL A 428 -12.49 -13.32 26.80
N GLU A 429 -13.52 -13.12 25.97
CA GLU A 429 -14.91 -13.12 26.46
C GLU A 429 -15.92 -13.50 25.35
N ARG A 430 -16.98 -14.23 25.75
CA ARG A 430 -18.04 -14.81 24.91
C ARG A 430 -19.13 -13.77 24.57
N PHE A 431 -19.59 -13.82 23.30
CA PHE A 431 -20.79 -13.27 22.63
C PHE A 431 -21.66 -12.20 23.34
N PRO A 432 -21.94 -11.09 22.64
CA PRO A 432 -22.90 -11.06 21.53
C PRO A 432 -22.25 -10.75 20.17
N MET A 433 -22.86 -11.22 19.08
CA MET A 433 -22.32 -11.09 17.71
C MET A 433 -22.14 -9.63 17.31
N THR A 434 -20.90 -9.15 17.42
CA THR A 434 -20.40 -7.89 16.89
C THR A 434 -19.38 -8.21 15.80
N PHE A 435 -19.72 -7.94 14.54
CA PHE A 435 -18.81 -8.20 13.41
C PHE A 435 -17.79 -7.05 13.30
N LYS A 436 -16.61 -7.25 13.89
CA LYS A 436 -15.48 -6.30 13.82
C LYS A 436 -14.65 -6.57 12.56
N LYS A 437 -14.06 -5.52 11.99
CA LYS A 437 -13.12 -5.68 10.88
C LYS A 437 -11.91 -6.51 11.35
N GLY A 438 -11.58 -7.59 10.63
CA GLY A 438 -10.56 -8.56 11.04
C GLY A 438 -11.11 -9.75 11.85
N ALA A 439 -12.40 -9.74 12.24
CA ALA A 439 -13.07 -10.93 12.72
C ALA A 439 -13.16 -11.97 11.58
N GLY A 440 -13.13 -13.26 11.93
CA GLY A 440 -13.37 -14.35 10.98
C GLY A 440 -14.73 -14.24 10.29
N SER A 441 -14.92 -14.95 9.17
CA SER A 441 -16.18 -14.94 8.41
C SER A 441 -17.35 -15.45 9.25
N SER A 442 -18.56 -14.96 8.97
CA SER A 442 -19.80 -15.51 9.53
C SER A 442 -20.17 -16.86 8.91
N LEU A 443 -19.62 -17.22 7.76
CA LEU A 443 -19.88 -18.48 7.08
C LEU A 443 -19.09 -19.66 7.70
N PRO A 444 -19.77 -20.72 8.17
CA PRO A 444 -19.12 -21.97 8.52
C PRO A 444 -18.35 -22.52 7.32
N GLY A 445 -17.12 -23.00 7.52
CA GLY A 445 -16.28 -23.52 6.42
C GLY A 445 -15.18 -22.56 5.98
N LEU A 446 -15.31 -21.26 6.27
CA LEU A 446 -14.25 -20.26 6.06
C LEU A 446 -13.51 -19.99 7.37
N TRP A 447 -12.68 -20.97 7.78
CA TRP A 447 -12.05 -21.03 9.12
C TRP A 447 -10.93 -20.00 9.32
N LYS A 448 -10.41 -19.46 8.22
CA LYS A 448 -9.29 -18.53 8.22
C LYS A 448 -9.71 -17.21 7.57
N TYR A 449 -9.30 -16.10 8.19
CA TYR A 449 -9.39 -14.79 7.56
C TYR A 449 -8.52 -14.78 6.29
N PRO A 450 -9.05 -14.43 5.10
CA PRO A 450 -8.33 -14.62 3.85
C PRO A 450 -6.99 -13.87 3.80
N THR A 451 -5.93 -14.59 3.47
CA THR A 451 -4.57 -14.05 3.42
C THR A 451 -4.48 -12.97 2.33
N TYR A 452 -3.81 -11.86 2.62
CA TYR A 452 -3.69 -10.65 1.78
C TYR A 452 -4.99 -9.88 1.48
N ARG A 453 -6.15 -10.24 2.06
CA ARG A 453 -7.39 -9.45 1.88
C ARG A 453 -7.20 -7.97 2.24
N ASP A 454 -6.51 -7.70 3.35
CA ASP A 454 -6.18 -6.34 3.84
C ASP A 454 -4.77 -5.88 3.43
N SER A 455 -4.20 -6.48 2.38
CA SER A 455 -3.00 -5.96 1.75
C SER A 455 -3.20 -4.51 1.31
N SER A 456 -2.14 -3.72 1.35
CA SER A 456 -2.19 -2.37 0.79
C SER A 456 -2.37 -2.40 -0.72
N LEU A 457 -1.82 -3.42 -1.41
CA LEU A 457 -2.08 -3.68 -2.82
C LEU A 457 -3.17 -4.76 -2.94
N LYS A 458 -4.42 -4.34 -3.15
CA LYS A 458 -5.50 -5.27 -3.45
C LYS A 458 -5.54 -5.49 -4.96
N SER A 459 -5.29 -6.72 -5.39
CA SER A 459 -5.26 -7.10 -6.80
C SER A 459 -5.53 -8.60 -6.96
N GLY A 460 -5.91 -9.02 -8.18
CA GLY A 460 -6.10 -10.43 -8.48
C GLY A 460 -4.86 -11.29 -8.20
N LEU A 461 -3.65 -10.77 -8.45
CA LEU A 461 -2.42 -11.50 -8.15
C LEU A 461 -2.25 -11.77 -6.65
N MET A 462 -2.51 -10.76 -5.81
CA MET A 462 -2.40 -10.92 -4.36
C MET A 462 -3.48 -11.85 -3.82
N TRP A 463 -4.68 -11.81 -4.41
CA TRP A 463 -5.75 -12.74 -4.08
C TRP A 463 -5.38 -14.20 -4.40
N ILE A 464 -4.85 -14.48 -5.60
CA ILE A 464 -4.36 -15.82 -5.97
C ILE A 464 -3.24 -16.29 -5.04
N LYS A 465 -2.27 -15.43 -4.71
CA LYS A 465 -1.22 -15.78 -3.73
C LYS A 465 -1.81 -16.12 -2.37
N GLY A 466 -2.82 -15.38 -1.92
CA GLY A 466 -3.54 -15.67 -0.68
C GLY A 466 -4.24 -17.03 -0.74
N LYS A 467 -4.95 -17.32 -1.85
CA LYS A 467 -5.56 -18.64 -2.07
C LYS A 467 -4.55 -19.77 -2.02
N GLN A 468 -3.37 -19.61 -2.65
CA GLN A 468 -2.30 -20.61 -2.64
C GLN A 468 -1.79 -20.91 -1.22
N GLU A 469 -1.76 -19.92 -0.33
CA GLU A 469 -1.40 -20.10 1.08
C GLU A 469 -2.55 -20.72 1.91
N ASP A 470 -3.79 -20.47 1.53
CA ASP A 470 -4.98 -20.80 2.33
C ASP A 470 -5.64 -22.15 1.97
N ASP A 471 -5.48 -22.63 0.73
CA ASP A 471 -6.28 -23.76 0.21
C ASP A 471 -5.73 -25.15 0.53
N GLY A 472 -4.45 -25.23 0.91
CA GLY A 472 -3.79 -26.51 1.09
C GLY A 472 -3.78 -27.37 -0.17
N ALA A 473 -3.69 -26.75 -1.35
CA ALA A 473 -3.59 -27.47 -2.62
C ALA A 473 -2.17 -27.99 -2.92
N GLU A 474 -1.20 -27.77 -2.01
CA GLU A 474 0.16 -28.35 -2.06
C GLU A 474 0.91 -28.09 -3.39
N GLY A 475 0.65 -26.96 -4.05
CA GLY A 475 1.23 -26.60 -5.35
C GLY A 475 0.60 -27.30 -6.56
N LEU A 476 -0.44 -28.12 -6.34
CA LEU A 476 -1.29 -28.79 -7.33
C LEU A 476 -2.65 -28.07 -7.46
N TRP A 477 -3.60 -28.65 -8.17
CA TRP A 477 -4.98 -28.17 -8.20
C TRP A 477 -5.83 -29.04 -7.27
N ARG A 478 -6.57 -28.41 -6.35
CA ARG A 478 -7.49 -29.12 -5.46
C ARG A 478 -8.91 -29.06 -6.02
N ILE A 479 -9.58 -30.21 -6.10
CA ILE A 479 -11.01 -30.32 -6.41
C ILE A 479 -11.62 -31.23 -5.35
N HIS A 480 -12.59 -30.70 -4.60
CA HIS A 480 -13.13 -31.30 -3.39
C HIS A 480 -12.02 -31.60 -2.37
N ASP A 481 -11.86 -32.87 -1.99
CA ASP A 481 -10.86 -33.31 -1.01
C ASP A 481 -9.63 -33.97 -1.65
N ASP A 482 -9.51 -33.92 -2.98
CA ASP A 482 -8.42 -34.55 -3.73
C ASP A 482 -7.56 -33.55 -4.50
N LEU A 483 -6.30 -33.93 -4.73
CA LEU A 483 -5.30 -33.16 -5.46
C LEU A 483 -5.04 -33.78 -6.83
N TYR A 484 -4.93 -32.93 -7.84
CA TYR A 484 -4.80 -33.29 -9.24
C TYR A 484 -3.62 -32.56 -9.88
N ASP A 485 -2.90 -33.23 -10.79
CA ASP A 485 -1.85 -32.62 -11.60
C ASP A 485 -2.29 -32.47 -13.06
N PHE A 486 -2.67 -31.25 -13.43
CA PHE A 486 -3.04 -30.90 -14.81
C PHE A 486 -1.87 -30.40 -15.66
N SER A 487 -0.62 -30.46 -15.18
CA SER A 487 0.53 -29.81 -15.83
C SER A 487 0.72 -30.25 -17.29
N THR A 488 0.41 -31.50 -17.65
CA THR A 488 0.51 -32.01 -19.02
C THR A 488 -0.73 -31.70 -19.88
N TRP A 489 -1.83 -31.28 -19.26
CA TRP A 489 -3.11 -31.02 -19.90
C TRP A 489 -3.38 -29.53 -20.14
N THR A 490 -2.64 -28.63 -19.48
CA THR A 490 -2.85 -27.18 -19.55
C THR A 490 -2.90 -26.63 -20.98
N GLU A 491 -1.98 -27.08 -21.85
CA GLU A 491 -1.86 -26.60 -23.25
C GLU A 491 -3.05 -26.99 -24.14
N ILE A 492 -3.77 -28.05 -23.77
CA ILE A 492 -4.85 -28.65 -24.57
C ILE A 492 -6.21 -28.61 -23.85
N HIS A 493 -6.28 -27.92 -22.71
CA HIS A 493 -7.50 -27.69 -21.97
C HIS A 493 -8.55 -26.98 -22.85
N PRO A 494 -9.73 -27.57 -23.09
CA PRO A 494 -10.74 -27.02 -24.01
C PRO A 494 -11.24 -25.62 -23.63
N GLY A 495 -11.22 -25.27 -22.33
CA GLY A 495 -11.61 -23.95 -21.83
C GLY A 495 -10.55 -22.87 -22.00
N GLY A 496 -9.33 -23.22 -22.42
CA GLY A 496 -8.18 -22.32 -22.50
C GLY A 496 -7.18 -22.58 -21.39
N ARG A 497 -5.89 -22.40 -21.71
CA ARG A 497 -4.75 -22.65 -20.82
C ARG A 497 -4.74 -21.70 -19.62
N GLU A 498 -5.12 -20.44 -19.84
CA GLU A 498 -4.95 -19.36 -18.87
C GLU A 498 -5.62 -19.66 -17.51
N TRP A 499 -6.77 -20.33 -17.51
CA TRP A 499 -7.48 -20.72 -16.29
C TRP A 499 -6.64 -21.61 -15.37
N LEU A 500 -5.98 -22.62 -15.93
CA LEU A 500 -5.15 -23.54 -15.15
C LEU A 500 -3.83 -22.89 -14.74
N ASP A 501 -3.25 -22.04 -15.60
CA ASP A 501 -2.04 -21.28 -15.26
C ASP A 501 -2.28 -20.30 -14.10
N ILE A 502 -3.43 -19.63 -14.06
CA ILE A 502 -3.80 -18.70 -12.99
C ILE A 502 -4.03 -19.43 -11.66
N THR A 503 -4.68 -20.59 -11.71
CA THR A 503 -5.19 -21.30 -10.51
C THR A 503 -4.24 -22.38 -9.99
N LYS A 504 -3.05 -22.53 -10.56
CA LYS A 504 -2.08 -23.50 -10.07
C LYS A 504 -1.79 -23.25 -8.59
N GLY A 505 -1.89 -24.30 -7.77
CA GLY A 505 -1.68 -24.21 -6.34
C GLY A 505 -2.89 -23.73 -5.54
N THR A 506 -4.09 -23.64 -6.12
CA THR A 506 -5.32 -23.24 -5.41
C THR A 506 -6.36 -24.37 -5.38
N ASP A 507 -7.37 -24.19 -4.52
CA ASP A 507 -8.62 -24.93 -4.62
C ASP A 507 -9.47 -24.32 -5.73
N ILE A 508 -9.93 -25.17 -6.64
CA ILE A 508 -10.75 -24.79 -7.81
C ILE A 508 -12.08 -25.53 -7.82
N THR A 509 -12.56 -26.04 -6.68
CA THR A 509 -13.80 -26.82 -6.57
C THR A 509 -15.01 -26.06 -7.13
N GLU A 510 -15.26 -24.85 -6.64
CA GLU A 510 -16.40 -24.03 -7.09
C GLU A 510 -16.25 -23.67 -8.57
N ALA A 511 -15.03 -23.33 -9.01
CA ALA A 511 -14.76 -23.03 -10.40
C ALA A 511 -15.06 -24.23 -11.30
N PHE A 512 -14.61 -25.42 -10.90
CA PHE A 512 -14.83 -26.67 -11.60
C PHE A 512 -16.33 -26.99 -11.70
N GLU A 513 -17.05 -26.89 -10.58
CA GLU A 513 -18.48 -27.18 -10.54
C GLU A 513 -19.31 -26.19 -11.36
N ALA A 514 -19.03 -24.89 -11.25
CA ALA A 514 -19.78 -23.83 -11.94
C ALA A 514 -19.56 -23.82 -13.45
N HIS A 515 -18.33 -24.10 -13.92
CA HIS A 515 -17.98 -23.92 -15.33
C HIS A 515 -18.20 -25.18 -16.17
N HIS A 516 -18.36 -26.36 -15.54
CA HIS A 516 -18.56 -27.62 -16.25
C HIS A 516 -19.98 -28.17 -16.08
N VAL A 517 -20.88 -27.85 -17.02
CA VAL A 517 -22.25 -28.41 -17.02
C VAL A 517 -22.27 -29.89 -17.43
N SER A 518 -21.32 -30.36 -18.25
CA SER A 518 -21.25 -31.76 -18.71
C SER A 518 -20.53 -32.67 -17.71
N LYS A 519 -20.76 -33.99 -17.79
CA LYS A 519 -20.04 -35.00 -16.96
C LYS A 519 -18.67 -35.42 -17.52
N ILE A 520 -18.28 -34.95 -18.70
CA ILE A 520 -17.01 -35.35 -19.32
C ILE A 520 -15.82 -34.95 -18.43
N PRO A 521 -15.73 -33.71 -17.91
CA PRO A 521 -14.63 -33.31 -17.03
C PRO A 521 -14.55 -34.14 -15.74
N GLU A 522 -15.70 -34.44 -15.10
CA GLU A 522 -15.76 -35.30 -13.90
C GLU A 522 -15.17 -36.69 -14.19
N ALA A 523 -15.53 -37.29 -15.32
CA ALA A 523 -15.00 -38.60 -15.72
C ALA A 523 -13.50 -38.56 -16.08
N MET A 524 -12.97 -37.38 -16.43
CA MET A 524 -11.56 -37.21 -16.79
C MET A 524 -10.64 -37.01 -15.58
N LEU A 525 -11.18 -36.62 -14.41
CA LEU A 525 -10.39 -36.30 -13.21
C LEU A 525 -9.50 -37.46 -12.75
N GLU A 526 -9.98 -38.70 -12.86
CA GLU A 526 -9.22 -39.90 -12.48
C GLU A 526 -7.85 -39.99 -13.19
N ASN A 527 -7.75 -39.47 -14.43
CA ASN A 527 -6.50 -39.51 -15.19
C ASN A 527 -5.41 -38.57 -14.63
N PHE A 528 -5.78 -37.64 -13.75
CA PHE A 528 -4.91 -36.61 -13.19
C PHE A 528 -4.81 -36.69 -11.67
N HIS A 529 -5.51 -37.63 -11.04
CA HIS A 529 -5.56 -37.78 -9.60
C HIS A 529 -4.19 -38.15 -9.03
N VAL A 530 -3.78 -37.47 -7.97
CA VAL A 530 -2.49 -37.70 -7.29
C VAL A 530 -2.72 -38.36 -5.93
N LYS A 531 -3.49 -37.71 -5.05
CA LYS A 531 -3.78 -38.14 -3.68
C LYS A 531 -4.85 -37.24 -3.05
N ALA A 532 -5.42 -37.69 -1.93
CA ALA A 532 -6.23 -36.85 -1.05
C ALA A 532 -5.40 -35.70 -0.45
N ALA A 533 -6.05 -34.54 -0.25
CA ALA A 533 -5.45 -33.38 0.40
C ALA A 533 -5.24 -33.64 1.90
N SER A 534 -4.11 -33.13 2.44
CA SER A 534 -3.75 -33.33 3.86
C SER A 534 -4.48 -32.38 4.82
N THR A 535 -5.11 -31.32 4.30
CA THR A 535 -5.78 -30.29 5.08
C THR A 535 -7.25 -30.17 4.73
N ARG A 536 -8.05 -29.66 5.66
CA ARG A 536 -9.44 -29.31 5.40
C ARG A 536 -9.53 -28.18 4.36
N ARG A 537 -10.53 -28.27 3.48
CA ARG A 537 -10.87 -27.23 2.52
C ARG A 537 -11.27 -25.93 3.21
N ASN A 538 -10.78 -24.80 2.71
CA ASN A 538 -11.09 -23.45 3.20
C ASN A 538 -12.16 -22.79 2.33
N SER A 539 -13.34 -23.40 2.27
CA SER A 539 -14.51 -22.88 1.57
C SER A 539 -15.77 -23.17 2.38
N PRO A 540 -16.75 -22.24 2.38
CA PRO A 540 -17.99 -22.42 3.10
C PRO A 540 -18.97 -23.39 2.44
N TYR A 541 -18.73 -23.79 1.19
CA TYR A 541 -19.76 -24.42 0.38
C TYR A 541 -19.61 -25.95 0.21
N THR A 542 -20.72 -26.60 -0.11
CA THR A 542 -20.84 -28.04 -0.39
C THR A 542 -21.57 -28.29 -1.70
N PHE A 543 -21.33 -29.46 -2.29
CA PHE A 543 -21.89 -29.91 -3.57
C PHE A 543 -22.49 -31.31 -3.43
N LYS A 544 -23.45 -31.49 -2.51
CA LYS A 544 -24.12 -32.79 -2.30
C LYS A 544 -24.85 -33.21 -3.58
N GLU A 545 -24.79 -34.49 -3.95
CA GLU A 545 -25.41 -35.00 -5.19
C GLU A 545 -26.93 -34.82 -5.25
N ASP A 546 -27.59 -34.89 -4.09
CA ASP A 546 -29.01 -34.61 -3.86
C ASP A 546 -29.28 -33.15 -3.42
N GLY A 547 -28.23 -32.33 -3.32
CA GLY A 547 -28.33 -30.90 -3.04
C GLY A 547 -28.95 -30.09 -4.18
N PHE A 548 -29.30 -28.85 -3.88
CA PHE A 548 -29.98 -27.93 -4.80
C PHE A 548 -29.15 -27.73 -6.07
N TYR A 549 -27.88 -27.37 -5.95
CA TYR A 549 -27.07 -27.02 -7.12
C TYR A 549 -26.85 -28.22 -8.05
N ARG A 550 -26.48 -29.39 -7.52
CA ARG A 550 -26.24 -30.60 -8.34
C ARG A 550 -27.53 -31.09 -9.01
N THR A 551 -28.68 -30.92 -8.35
CA THR A 551 -30.00 -31.20 -8.96
C THR A 551 -30.32 -30.24 -10.09
N LEU A 552 -30.15 -28.93 -9.89
CA LEU A 552 -30.35 -27.91 -10.91
C LEU A 552 -29.42 -28.13 -12.11
N LYS A 553 -28.13 -28.33 -11.86
CA LYS A 553 -27.09 -28.60 -12.88
C LYS A 553 -27.44 -29.82 -13.74
N ARG A 554 -27.97 -30.90 -13.15
CA ARG A 554 -28.43 -32.09 -13.88
C ARG A 554 -29.58 -31.75 -14.84
N ARG A 555 -30.60 -31.03 -14.36
CA ARG A 555 -31.75 -30.62 -15.19
C ARG A 555 -31.35 -29.65 -16.31
N VAL A 556 -30.50 -28.67 -16.01
CA VAL A 556 -29.97 -27.73 -16.98
C VAL A 556 -29.18 -28.45 -18.08
N ARG A 557 -28.31 -29.40 -17.72
CA ARG A 557 -27.58 -30.23 -18.69
C ARG A 557 -28.53 -30.98 -19.65
N GLU A 558 -29.61 -31.56 -19.13
CA GLU A 558 -30.60 -32.26 -19.95
C GLU A 558 -31.35 -31.29 -20.90
N ALA A 559 -31.71 -30.11 -20.41
CA ALA A 559 -32.38 -29.09 -21.21
C ALA A 559 -31.47 -28.54 -22.33
N LEU A 560 -30.22 -28.19 -21.99
CA LEU A 560 -29.24 -27.69 -22.96
C LEU A 560 -28.85 -28.75 -24.00
N GLY A 561 -28.91 -30.04 -23.65
CA GLY A 561 -28.65 -31.15 -24.57
C GLY A 561 -29.77 -31.39 -25.59
N LYS A 562 -31.01 -30.99 -25.27
CA LYS A 562 -32.17 -31.07 -26.18
C LYS A 562 -32.31 -29.84 -27.07
N GLU A 563 -31.63 -28.75 -26.73
CA GLU A 563 -31.74 -27.49 -27.46
C GLU A 563 -30.92 -27.53 -28.76
N PRO A 564 -31.52 -27.17 -29.92
CA PRO A 564 -30.76 -27.04 -31.15
C PRO A 564 -29.73 -25.91 -31.03
N LYS A 565 -28.51 -26.14 -31.53
CA LYS A 565 -27.50 -25.08 -31.60
C LYS A 565 -28.02 -23.95 -32.51
N PRO A 566 -28.01 -22.68 -32.05
CA PRO A 566 -28.51 -21.57 -32.87
C PRO A 566 -27.65 -21.39 -34.13
N LYS A 567 -28.29 -21.09 -35.26
CA LYS A 567 -27.59 -20.84 -36.55
C LYS A 567 -26.71 -19.59 -36.49
N VAL A 568 -27.15 -18.56 -35.76
CA VAL A 568 -26.42 -17.31 -35.51
C VAL A 568 -26.40 -17.08 -34.01
N ASN A 569 -25.22 -16.78 -33.47
CA ASN A 569 -25.11 -16.36 -32.07
C ASN A 569 -25.29 -14.84 -31.99
N MET A 570 -26.47 -14.41 -31.54
CA MET A 570 -26.83 -12.99 -31.43
C MET A 570 -25.99 -12.23 -30.41
N SER A 571 -25.44 -12.88 -29.37
CA SER A 571 -24.56 -12.20 -28.41
C SER A 571 -23.29 -11.69 -29.08
N LYS A 572 -22.74 -12.47 -30.01
CA LYS A 572 -21.57 -12.08 -30.81
C LYS A 572 -21.87 -10.90 -31.73
N VAL A 573 -23.05 -10.91 -32.37
CA VAL A 573 -23.50 -9.83 -33.26
C VAL A 573 -23.65 -8.53 -32.48
N TYR A 574 -24.29 -8.56 -31.31
CA TYR A 574 -24.43 -7.37 -30.46
C TYR A 574 -23.08 -6.87 -29.95
N ALA A 575 -22.18 -7.77 -29.51
CA ALA A 575 -20.83 -7.39 -29.08
C ALA A 575 -20.08 -6.62 -30.18
N ASP A 576 -20.09 -7.12 -31.41
CA ASP A 576 -19.38 -6.51 -32.53
C ASP A 576 -20.01 -5.19 -32.97
N LEU A 577 -21.35 -5.11 -32.96
CA LEU A 577 -22.08 -3.89 -33.29
C LEU A 577 -21.84 -2.80 -32.24
N LEU A 578 -21.89 -3.15 -30.95
CA LEU A 578 -21.61 -2.21 -29.85
C LEU A 578 -20.19 -1.65 -29.96
N LEU A 579 -19.19 -2.51 -30.24
CA LEU A 579 -17.83 -2.07 -30.48
C LEU A 579 -17.75 -1.11 -31.67
N LEU A 580 -18.36 -1.47 -32.81
CA LEU A 580 -18.35 -0.62 -34.01
C LEU A 580 -18.95 0.76 -33.72
N VAL A 581 -20.05 0.82 -32.98
CA VAL A 581 -20.69 2.08 -32.59
C VAL A 581 -19.80 2.87 -31.63
N ALA A 582 -19.18 2.23 -30.64
CA ALA A 582 -18.25 2.88 -29.71
C ALA A 582 -17.06 3.51 -30.45
N LEU A 583 -16.44 2.77 -31.37
CA LEU A 583 -15.30 3.24 -32.19
C LEU A 583 -15.72 4.41 -33.10
N THR A 584 -16.85 4.27 -33.81
CA THR A 584 -17.34 5.29 -34.75
C THR A 584 -17.68 6.58 -34.02
N THR A 585 -18.40 6.50 -32.90
CA THR A 585 -18.75 7.67 -32.08
C THR A 585 -17.53 8.31 -31.43
N ALA A 586 -16.49 7.56 -31.07
CA ALA A 586 -15.23 8.12 -30.55
C ALA A 586 -14.49 8.96 -31.60
N VAL A 587 -14.40 8.47 -32.84
CA VAL A 587 -13.79 9.19 -33.96
C VAL A 587 -14.57 10.47 -34.25
N LEU A 588 -15.91 10.39 -34.33
CA LEU A 588 -16.77 11.56 -34.55
C LEU A 588 -16.68 12.57 -33.39
N ALA A 589 -16.68 12.10 -32.14
CA ALA A 589 -16.51 12.94 -30.96
C ALA A 589 -15.20 13.74 -31.01
N THR A 590 -14.11 13.08 -31.43
CA THR A 590 -12.80 13.72 -31.57
C THR A 590 -12.80 14.71 -32.72
N SER A 591 -13.30 14.31 -33.90
CA SER A 591 -13.36 15.15 -35.10
C SER A 591 -14.15 16.44 -34.86
N TRP A 592 -15.26 16.36 -34.13
CA TRP A 592 -16.12 17.51 -33.85
C TRP A 592 -15.85 18.18 -32.50
N GLY A 593 -14.89 17.69 -31.71
CA GLY A 593 -14.62 18.19 -30.36
C GLY A 593 -15.84 18.13 -29.42
N SER A 594 -16.73 17.17 -29.64
CA SER A 594 -18.04 17.10 -28.95
C SER A 594 -17.98 16.18 -27.74
N PHE A 595 -18.06 16.78 -26.54
CA PHE A 595 -18.18 16.02 -25.29
C PHE A 595 -19.49 15.24 -25.18
N GLY A 596 -20.57 15.68 -25.84
CA GLY A 596 -21.82 14.93 -25.90
C GLY A 596 -21.66 13.60 -26.67
N LEU A 597 -21.01 13.64 -27.83
CA LEU A 597 -20.67 12.41 -28.57
C LEU A 597 -19.62 11.57 -27.84
N ALA A 598 -18.69 12.20 -27.12
CA ALA A 598 -17.72 11.48 -26.28
C ALA A 598 -18.43 10.73 -25.13
N THR A 599 -19.43 11.33 -24.48
CA THR A 599 -20.25 10.66 -23.47
C THR A 599 -21.05 9.51 -24.09
N LEU A 600 -21.62 9.69 -25.29
CA LEU A 600 -22.32 8.62 -26.01
C LEU A 600 -21.38 7.47 -26.36
N SER A 601 -20.17 7.79 -26.84
CA SER A 601 -19.12 6.80 -27.07
C SER A 601 -18.73 6.06 -25.80
N GLY A 602 -18.62 6.79 -24.68
CA GLY A 602 -18.38 6.21 -23.36
C GLY A 602 -19.48 5.22 -22.93
N LEU A 603 -20.76 5.54 -23.18
CA LEU A 603 -21.87 4.63 -22.93
C LEU A 603 -21.76 3.34 -23.76
N PHE A 604 -21.48 3.45 -25.06
CA PHE A 604 -21.31 2.27 -25.92
C PHE A 604 -20.04 1.49 -25.62
N LEU A 605 -18.96 2.15 -25.18
CA LEU A 605 -17.76 1.47 -24.68
C LEU A 605 -18.10 0.68 -23.41
N CYS A 606 -18.87 1.26 -22.47
CA CYS A 606 -19.37 0.55 -21.29
C CYS A 606 -20.18 -0.70 -21.69
N PHE A 607 -21.16 -0.56 -22.59
CA PHE A 607 -21.95 -1.70 -23.08
C PHE A 607 -21.09 -2.76 -23.75
N THR A 608 -20.09 -2.36 -24.54
CA THR A 608 -19.11 -3.26 -25.16
C THR A 608 -18.33 -4.05 -24.10
N VAL A 609 -17.87 -3.38 -23.04
CA VAL A 609 -17.13 -3.98 -21.92
C VAL A 609 -18.00 -4.95 -21.12
N ILE A 610 -19.23 -4.56 -20.78
CA ILE A 610 -20.19 -5.45 -20.07
C ILE A 610 -20.51 -6.67 -20.93
N THR A 611 -20.76 -6.50 -22.23
CA THR A 611 -21.01 -7.62 -23.14
C THR A 611 -19.78 -8.52 -23.29
N ALA A 612 -18.56 -7.96 -23.23
CA ALA A 612 -17.31 -8.73 -23.26
C ALA A 612 -17.19 -9.74 -22.09
N HIS A 613 -17.85 -9.47 -20.96
CA HIS A 613 -17.83 -10.36 -19.80
C HIS A 613 -18.41 -11.74 -20.05
N ASN A 614 -19.49 -11.82 -20.82
CA ASN A 614 -20.05 -13.09 -21.29
C ASN A 614 -19.02 -13.96 -22.03
N PHE A 615 -18.02 -13.35 -22.67
CA PHE A 615 -17.06 -14.06 -23.51
C PHE A 615 -15.81 -14.53 -22.79
N PHE A 616 -15.36 -13.88 -21.71
CA PHE A 616 -14.17 -14.37 -21.01
C PHE A 616 -14.46 -15.58 -20.12
N HIS A 617 -15.72 -15.80 -19.70
CA HIS A 617 -16.16 -17.04 -19.03
C HIS A 617 -16.18 -18.25 -19.98
N GLN A 618 -16.27 -18.00 -21.29
CA GLN A 618 -16.22 -19.04 -22.32
C GLN A 618 -14.77 -19.38 -22.69
N LYS A 619 -14.61 -20.39 -23.57
CA LYS A 619 -13.32 -20.68 -24.21
C LYS A 619 -12.70 -19.40 -24.78
N ASP A 620 -11.38 -19.26 -24.63
CA ASP A 620 -10.60 -18.16 -25.18
C ASP A 620 -11.03 -17.80 -26.61
N ASN A 621 -11.42 -16.53 -26.77
CA ASN A 621 -11.91 -15.97 -28.01
C ASN A 621 -11.61 -14.47 -28.03
N PHE A 622 -11.41 -13.88 -29.20
CA PHE A 622 -10.93 -12.51 -29.28
C PHE A 622 -11.88 -11.45 -28.71
N ARG A 623 -13.19 -11.73 -28.56
CA ARG A 623 -14.17 -10.78 -28.01
C ARG A 623 -13.99 -10.56 -26.52
N MET A 624 -13.32 -11.47 -25.81
CA MET A 624 -12.93 -11.24 -24.42
C MET A 624 -12.08 -9.97 -24.28
N TYR A 625 -11.24 -9.67 -25.28
CA TYR A 625 -10.35 -8.52 -25.28
C TYR A 625 -11.06 -7.20 -25.59
N TYR A 626 -12.35 -7.20 -25.92
CA TYR A 626 -13.14 -5.97 -25.95
C TYR A 626 -13.18 -5.32 -24.55
N PHE A 627 -13.09 -6.14 -23.50
CA PHE A 627 -12.95 -5.68 -22.12
C PHE A 627 -11.68 -4.85 -21.91
N ASP A 628 -10.61 -5.16 -22.63
CA ASP A 628 -9.29 -4.52 -22.45
C ASP A 628 -9.22 -3.12 -23.09
N LEU A 629 -10.26 -2.67 -23.81
CA LEU A 629 -10.31 -1.32 -24.38
C LEU A 629 -10.44 -0.22 -23.31
N CYS A 630 -10.90 -0.57 -22.10
CA CYS A 630 -11.21 0.39 -21.05
C CYS A 630 -10.13 0.52 -19.96
N LEU A 631 -8.87 0.14 -20.25
CA LEU A 631 -7.74 0.09 -19.31
C LEU A 631 -7.79 -1.06 -18.27
N MET A 632 -8.94 -1.70 -18.08
CA MET A 632 -9.03 -2.95 -17.32
C MET A 632 -8.40 -4.12 -18.11
N SER A 633 -8.25 -5.28 -17.49
CA SER A 633 -7.71 -6.48 -18.14
C SER A 633 -8.65 -7.64 -17.93
N SER A 634 -9.08 -8.26 -19.02
CA SER A 634 -9.85 -9.50 -19.04
C SER A 634 -9.19 -10.59 -18.20
N ARG A 635 -7.86 -10.72 -18.24
CA ARG A 635 -7.12 -11.66 -17.37
C ARG A 635 -7.26 -11.32 -15.90
N ASP A 636 -7.08 -10.06 -15.52
CA ASP A 636 -7.18 -9.66 -14.11
C ASP A 636 -8.64 -9.76 -13.62
N TRP A 637 -9.62 -9.53 -14.52
CA TRP A 637 -11.05 -9.65 -14.22
C TRP A 637 -11.55 -11.11 -14.22
N ARG A 638 -10.90 -12.03 -14.94
CA ARG A 638 -11.07 -13.48 -14.73
C ARG A 638 -10.72 -13.86 -13.29
N ILE A 639 -9.78 -13.18 -12.66
CA ILE A 639 -9.46 -13.41 -11.25
C ILE A 639 -10.47 -12.70 -10.35
N SER A 640 -10.56 -11.37 -10.43
CA SER A 640 -11.37 -10.60 -9.48
C SER A 640 -12.86 -10.90 -9.57
N HIS A 641 -13.36 -11.05 -10.79
CA HIS A 641 -14.77 -11.27 -11.02
C HIS A 641 -15.06 -12.76 -11.12
N ALA A 642 -14.46 -13.50 -12.05
CA ALA A 642 -14.87 -14.90 -12.31
C ALA A 642 -14.43 -15.91 -11.24
N LEU A 643 -13.20 -15.82 -10.70
CA LEU A 643 -12.70 -16.77 -9.69
C LEU A 643 -13.01 -16.33 -8.25
N SER A 644 -13.24 -15.04 -8.04
CA SER A 644 -13.48 -14.49 -6.71
C SER A 644 -14.96 -14.11 -6.53
N HIS A 645 -15.45 -13.07 -7.19
CA HIS A 645 -16.82 -12.61 -7.02
C HIS A 645 -17.90 -13.61 -7.44
N HIS A 646 -17.79 -14.27 -8.60
CA HIS A 646 -18.78 -15.26 -9.06
C HIS A 646 -18.87 -16.49 -8.15
N LEU A 647 -17.74 -16.90 -7.57
CA LEU A 647 -17.70 -18.11 -6.75
C LEU A 647 -18.07 -17.84 -5.29
N TYR A 648 -17.76 -16.65 -4.79
CA TYR A 648 -17.93 -16.27 -3.38
C TYR A 648 -18.50 -14.85 -3.20
N PRO A 649 -19.60 -14.48 -3.89
CA PRO A 649 -20.12 -13.11 -3.89
C PRO A 649 -20.49 -12.66 -2.48
N ASN A 650 -20.23 -11.40 -2.14
CA ASN A 650 -20.51 -10.78 -0.84
C ASN A 650 -19.85 -11.46 0.38
N THR A 651 -18.98 -12.45 0.18
CA THR A 651 -18.23 -13.11 1.27
C THR A 651 -16.91 -12.39 1.56
N MET A 652 -16.20 -12.82 2.60
CA MET A 652 -14.82 -12.36 2.84
C MET A 652 -13.82 -12.73 1.74
N LEU A 653 -14.13 -13.73 0.90
CA LEU A 653 -13.31 -14.13 -0.26
C LEU A 653 -13.60 -13.29 -1.51
N ASP A 654 -14.61 -12.42 -1.49
CA ASP A 654 -14.95 -11.53 -2.60
C ASP A 654 -13.94 -10.37 -2.72
N LEU A 655 -13.11 -10.44 -3.76
CA LEU A 655 -12.10 -9.45 -4.05
C LEU A 655 -12.73 -8.12 -4.42
N GLU A 656 -13.88 -8.09 -5.10
CA GLU A 656 -14.53 -6.86 -5.55
C GLU A 656 -15.12 -6.07 -4.37
N VAL A 657 -15.59 -6.78 -3.33
CA VAL A 657 -15.92 -6.17 -2.03
C VAL A 657 -14.66 -5.61 -1.37
N SER A 658 -13.61 -6.43 -1.23
CA SER A 658 -12.41 -6.00 -0.51
C SER A 658 -11.66 -4.85 -1.22
N MET A 659 -11.62 -4.82 -2.55
CA MET A 659 -10.91 -3.79 -3.34
C MET A 659 -11.47 -2.39 -3.14
N MET A 660 -12.76 -2.28 -2.82
CA MET A 660 -13.41 -0.99 -2.60
C MET A 660 -13.28 -0.51 -1.16
N GLU A 661 -12.93 -1.38 -0.21
CA GLU A 661 -12.75 -1.02 1.18
C GLU A 661 -11.41 -0.31 1.44
N PRO A 662 -11.39 0.77 2.24
CA PRO A 662 -12.48 1.27 3.09
C PRO A 662 -13.36 2.37 2.46
N VAL A 663 -13.20 2.65 1.16
CA VAL A 663 -13.83 3.79 0.46
C VAL A 663 -15.32 3.54 0.23
N LEU A 664 -15.69 2.36 -0.25
CA LEU A 664 -17.05 1.84 -0.26
C LEU A 664 -17.03 0.53 0.53
N GLN A 665 -17.75 0.49 1.65
CA GLN A 665 -17.69 -0.62 2.60
C GLN A 665 -19.09 -1.21 2.76
N TRP A 666 -19.36 -2.31 2.06
CA TRP A 666 -20.69 -2.96 2.09
C TRP A 666 -20.86 -3.91 3.26
N LEU A 667 -19.82 -4.62 3.71
CA LEU A 667 -19.93 -5.53 4.86
C LEU A 667 -20.37 -4.76 6.12
N PRO A 668 -21.34 -5.27 6.91
CA PRO A 668 -22.01 -4.56 8.01
C PRO A 668 -21.15 -4.46 9.27
N TYR A 669 -19.93 -3.94 9.13
CA TYR A 669 -19.04 -3.69 10.26
C TYR A 669 -19.62 -2.61 11.18
N GLU A 670 -19.66 -2.87 12.48
CA GLU A 670 -20.03 -1.87 13.51
C GLU A 670 -19.09 -0.66 13.48
N SER A 671 -17.83 -0.89 13.09
CA SER A 671 -16.78 0.12 13.02
C SER A 671 -16.92 1.16 11.90
N LYS A 672 -17.94 1.09 11.01
CA LYS A 672 -18.10 2.10 9.95
C LYS A 672 -18.38 3.47 10.58
N SER A 673 -17.51 4.43 10.31
CA SER A 673 -17.75 5.83 10.67
C SER A 673 -18.95 6.42 9.94
N THR A 674 -19.58 7.46 10.49
CA THR A 674 -20.65 8.23 9.83
C THR A 674 -20.23 8.71 8.43
N LEU A 675 -18.95 9.07 8.27
CA LEU A 675 -18.40 9.48 6.98
C LEU A 675 -18.43 8.32 5.99
N GLN A 676 -17.93 7.13 6.34
CA GLN A 676 -17.97 5.96 5.45
C GLN A 676 -19.41 5.54 5.08
N ARG A 677 -20.36 5.71 6.01
CA ARG A 677 -21.77 5.34 5.80
C ARG A 677 -22.48 6.25 4.82
N TYR A 678 -22.46 7.56 5.08
CA TYR A 678 -23.29 8.52 4.35
C TYR A 678 -22.48 9.41 3.41
N GLY A 679 -21.21 9.67 3.72
CA GLY A 679 -20.32 10.36 2.80
C GLY A 679 -20.08 9.56 1.52
N SER A 680 -20.08 8.22 1.62
CA SER A 680 -19.94 7.33 0.46
C SER A 680 -21.00 7.55 -0.60
N TRP A 681 -22.20 8.01 -0.22
CA TRP A 681 -23.24 8.36 -1.17
C TRP A 681 -22.82 9.52 -2.08
N LEU A 682 -22.05 10.47 -1.55
CA LEU A 682 -21.58 11.65 -2.30
C LEU A 682 -20.39 11.34 -3.20
N TRP A 683 -19.43 10.52 -2.75
CA TRP A 683 -18.25 10.22 -3.56
C TRP A 683 -18.40 8.98 -4.45
N SER A 684 -19.45 8.15 -4.30
CA SER A 684 -19.68 6.99 -5.17
C SER A 684 -19.65 7.33 -6.66
N PRO A 685 -20.30 8.40 -7.17
CA PRO A 685 -20.20 8.80 -8.58
C PRO A 685 -18.76 9.10 -9.04
N LEU A 686 -17.91 9.65 -8.16
CA LEU A 686 -16.50 9.92 -8.45
C LEU A 686 -15.68 8.63 -8.50
N ILE A 687 -15.98 7.68 -7.62
CA ILE A 687 -15.38 6.34 -7.66
C ILE A 687 -15.78 5.64 -8.95
N TYR A 688 -17.07 5.65 -9.32
CA TYR A 688 -17.55 5.04 -10.56
C TYR A 688 -16.80 5.63 -11.76
N SER A 689 -16.61 6.95 -11.79
CA SER A 689 -15.88 7.66 -12.85
C SER A 689 -14.38 7.34 -12.96
N SER A 690 -13.79 6.67 -11.96
CA SER A 690 -12.34 6.43 -11.88
C SER A 690 -11.93 4.95 -11.81
N MET A 691 -12.88 4.00 -11.75
CA MET A 691 -12.59 2.55 -11.68
C MET A 691 -11.63 2.06 -12.77
N PHE A 692 -11.83 2.48 -14.02
CA PHE A 692 -10.97 2.10 -15.14
C PHE A 692 -9.52 2.56 -14.97
N HIS A 693 -9.32 3.82 -14.59
CA HIS A 693 -8.01 4.38 -14.29
C HIS A 693 -7.38 3.73 -13.05
N GLY A 694 -8.19 3.44 -12.03
CA GLY A 694 -7.76 2.75 -10.82
C GLY A 694 -7.16 1.38 -11.11
N GLN A 695 -7.77 0.59 -12.01
CA GLN A 695 -7.23 -0.71 -12.43
C GLN A 695 -5.89 -0.59 -13.17
N LEU A 696 -5.74 0.43 -14.02
CA LEU A 696 -4.43 0.72 -14.63
C LEU A 696 -3.39 1.05 -13.57
N ILE A 697 -3.72 1.92 -12.61
CA ILE A 697 -2.81 2.32 -11.52
C ILE A 697 -2.40 1.10 -10.69
N ILE A 698 -3.33 0.20 -10.37
CA ILE A 698 -3.04 -1.06 -9.65
C ILE A 698 -2.08 -1.93 -10.46
N ARG A 699 -2.31 -2.10 -11.77
CA ARG A 699 -1.43 -2.90 -12.63
C ARG A 699 -0.03 -2.30 -12.77
N LEU A 700 0.07 -0.99 -12.99
CA LEU A 700 1.36 -0.28 -13.01
C LEU A 700 2.07 -0.37 -11.66
N SER A 701 1.32 -0.31 -10.56
CA SER A 701 1.87 -0.50 -9.22
C SER A 701 2.42 -1.92 -9.04
N LEU A 702 1.74 -2.96 -9.53
CA LEU A 702 2.27 -4.33 -9.48
C LEU A 702 3.61 -4.45 -10.23
N ILE A 703 3.74 -3.81 -11.39
CA ILE A 703 4.99 -3.79 -12.17
C ILE A 703 6.09 -3.02 -11.41
N PHE A 704 5.77 -1.81 -10.94
CA PHE A 704 6.72 -0.96 -10.22
C PHE A 704 7.27 -1.60 -8.93
N HIS A 705 6.44 -2.40 -8.26
CA HIS A 705 6.83 -3.14 -7.05
C HIS A 705 7.45 -4.52 -7.36
N GLY A 706 7.68 -4.87 -8.63
CA GLY A 706 8.31 -6.13 -9.03
C GLY A 706 7.43 -7.38 -8.83
N TYR A 707 6.12 -7.22 -8.68
CA TYR A 707 5.19 -8.34 -8.63
C TYR A 707 4.81 -8.86 -10.03
N LEU A 708 4.95 -8.03 -11.05
CA LEU A 708 4.82 -8.40 -12.45
C LEU A 708 6.11 -8.00 -13.18
N ASP A 709 6.67 -8.91 -13.96
CA ASP A 709 7.97 -8.69 -14.61
C ASP A 709 7.92 -7.61 -15.69
N ASN A 710 6.84 -7.55 -16.47
CA ASN A 710 6.70 -6.67 -17.62
C ASN A 710 5.23 -6.33 -17.94
N VAL A 711 5.06 -5.28 -18.73
CA VAL A 711 3.80 -4.96 -19.42
C VAL A 711 3.44 -6.09 -20.38
N ARG A 712 2.21 -6.60 -20.31
CA ARG A 712 1.70 -7.65 -21.20
C ARG A 712 1.29 -7.05 -22.54
N LYS A 713 1.26 -7.87 -23.59
CA LYS A 713 0.78 -7.43 -24.92
C LYS A 713 -0.66 -6.91 -24.88
N SER A 714 -1.51 -7.52 -24.05
CA SER A 714 -2.90 -7.10 -23.82
C SER A 714 -3.00 -5.68 -23.24
N ASP A 715 -2.00 -5.23 -22.49
CA ASP A 715 -1.99 -3.88 -21.89
C ASP A 715 -1.85 -2.77 -22.94
N MET A 716 -1.54 -3.11 -24.20
CA MET A 716 -1.49 -2.17 -25.33
C MET A 716 -2.84 -2.03 -26.05
N ILE A 717 -3.80 -2.93 -25.80
CA ILE A 717 -5.14 -2.90 -26.43
C ILE A 717 -5.90 -1.59 -26.17
N PRO A 718 -5.85 -0.96 -24.97
CA PRO A 718 -6.52 0.33 -24.76
C PRO A 718 -6.05 1.43 -25.71
N LEU A 719 -4.83 1.33 -26.28
CA LEU A 719 -4.28 2.31 -27.21
C LEU A 719 -4.88 2.24 -28.61
N ILE A 720 -5.65 1.19 -28.93
CA ILE A 720 -6.35 1.06 -30.22
C ILE A 720 -7.33 2.21 -30.40
N LEU A 721 -8.13 2.52 -29.37
CA LEU A 721 -9.15 3.56 -29.42
C LEU A 721 -8.56 4.97 -29.71
N PRO A 722 -7.60 5.50 -28.91
CA PRO A 722 -7.00 6.80 -29.18
C PRO A 722 -6.18 6.80 -30.49
N SER A 723 -5.63 5.66 -30.92
CA SER A 723 -4.95 5.58 -32.23
C SER A 723 -5.93 5.78 -33.38
N LEU A 724 -7.08 5.09 -33.35
CA LEU A 724 -8.13 5.27 -34.36
C LEU A 724 -8.69 6.70 -34.34
N MET A 725 -8.93 7.25 -33.15
CA MET A 725 -9.35 8.64 -33.00
C MET A 725 -8.34 9.60 -33.64
N TYR A 726 -7.05 9.46 -33.33
CA TYR A 726 -5.99 10.32 -33.88
C TYR A 726 -5.89 10.23 -35.40
N PHE A 727 -5.80 9.02 -35.95
CA PHE A 727 -5.56 8.82 -37.38
C PHE A 727 -6.79 9.08 -38.26
N LEU A 728 -8.01 8.85 -37.75
CA LEU A 728 -9.24 8.97 -38.55
C LEU A 728 -9.96 10.32 -38.36
N SER A 729 -9.73 11.05 -37.26
CA SER A 729 -10.42 12.32 -37.03
C SER A 729 -9.72 13.53 -37.65
N GLY A 730 -8.41 13.43 -37.95
CA GLY A 730 -7.57 14.54 -38.39
C GLY A 730 -7.26 15.58 -37.29
N SER A 731 -7.59 15.26 -36.03
CA SER A 731 -7.41 16.17 -34.88
C SER A 731 -5.98 16.11 -34.31
N GLY A 732 -5.60 17.14 -33.54
CA GLY A 732 -4.30 17.16 -32.84
C GLY A 732 -4.24 16.18 -31.66
N LEU A 733 -3.03 15.74 -31.30
CA LEU A 733 -2.79 14.76 -30.23
C LEU A 733 -3.43 15.15 -28.90
N LEU A 734 -3.33 16.42 -28.48
CA LEU A 734 -3.92 16.88 -27.23
C LEU A 734 -5.44 16.73 -27.21
N GLN A 735 -6.12 17.12 -28.30
CA GLN A 735 -7.57 16.95 -28.43
C GLN A 735 -7.95 15.47 -28.35
N THR A 736 -7.23 14.60 -29.06
CA THR A 736 -7.46 13.16 -29.01
C THR A 736 -7.32 12.62 -27.59
N LEU A 737 -6.26 12.98 -26.86
CA LEU A 737 -6.04 12.51 -25.49
C LEU A 737 -7.10 13.03 -24.51
N VAL A 738 -7.53 14.29 -24.65
CA VAL A 738 -8.61 14.88 -23.83
C VAL A 738 -9.95 14.18 -24.10
N THR A 739 -10.33 14.00 -25.37
CA THR A 739 -11.55 13.30 -25.73
C THR A 739 -11.52 11.84 -25.29
N TRP A 740 -10.37 11.15 -25.43
CA TRP A 740 -10.22 9.76 -25.00
C TRP A 740 -10.35 9.62 -23.48
N SER A 741 -9.71 10.52 -22.74
CA SER A 741 -9.83 10.58 -21.27
C SER A 741 -11.29 10.79 -20.85
N TRP A 742 -12.03 11.65 -21.53
CA TRP A 742 -13.45 11.86 -21.26
C TRP A 742 -14.31 10.62 -21.57
N ILE A 743 -14.07 9.94 -22.70
CA ILE A 743 -14.74 8.68 -23.04
C ILE A 743 -14.52 7.64 -21.94
N LEU A 744 -13.28 7.50 -21.45
CA LEU A 744 -12.95 6.57 -20.36
C LEU A 744 -13.64 6.94 -19.05
N VAL A 745 -13.69 8.23 -18.69
CA VAL A 745 -14.40 8.71 -17.49
C VAL A 745 -15.90 8.40 -17.59
N ALA A 746 -16.54 8.73 -18.72
CA ALA A 746 -17.95 8.45 -18.94
C ALA A 746 -18.25 6.94 -18.94
N ALA A 747 -17.43 6.15 -19.64
CA ALA A 747 -17.58 4.70 -19.68
C ALA A 747 -17.40 4.07 -18.29
N SER A 748 -16.41 4.53 -17.52
CA SER A 748 -16.17 4.09 -16.14
C SER A 748 -17.37 4.43 -15.26
N PHE A 749 -17.90 5.65 -15.36
CA PHE A 749 -19.09 6.05 -14.61
C PHE A 749 -20.29 5.14 -14.88
N PHE A 750 -20.62 4.89 -16.16
CA PHE A 750 -21.71 3.99 -16.51
C PHE A 750 -21.44 2.55 -16.07
N PHE A 751 -20.20 2.07 -16.19
CA PHE A 751 -19.83 0.73 -15.74
C PHE A 751 -20.00 0.57 -14.23
N GLY A 752 -19.52 1.53 -13.44
CA GLY A 752 -19.71 1.54 -11.99
C GLY A 752 -21.18 1.66 -11.60
N LEU A 753 -21.94 2.55 -12.26
CA LEU A 753 -23.37 2.70 -12.05
C LEU A 753 -24.13 1.39 -12.30
N ILE A 754 -23.84 0.68 -13.38
CA ILE A 754 -24.53 -0.56 -13.76
C ILE A 754 -24.04 -1.76 -12.94
N GLY A 755 -22.73 -1.90 -12.77
CA GLY A 755 -22.09 -3.05 -12.13
C GLY A 755 -22.22 -3.05 -10.61
N ILE A 756 -21.97 -1.92 -9.94
CA ILE A 756 -22.06 -1.83 -8.46
C ILE A 756 -23.50 -1.81 -7.98
N ASN A 757 -24.42 -1.20 -8.74
CA ASN A 757 -25.87 -1.33 -8.51
C ASN A 757 -26.45 -2.52 -9.28
N GLY A 758 -25.61 -3.55 -9.47
CA GLY A 758 -25.96 -4.82 -10.08
C GLY A 758 -26.99 -5.58 -9.24
N ALA A 759 -27.00 -6.90 -9.38
CA ALA A 759 -27.88 -7.76 -8.58
C ALA A 759 -27.42 -7.92 -7.11
N HIS A 760 -26.32 -7.29 -6.70
CA HIS A 760 -25.65 -7.47 -5.40
C HIS A 760 -25.79 -6.25 -4.47
N HIS A 761 -25.24 -6.36 -3.25
CA HIS A 761 -25.08 -5.26 -2.28
C HIS A 761 -26.37 -4.61 -1.77
N HIS A 762 -27.45 -5.38 -1.63
CA HIS A 762 -28.72 -4.94 -1.06
C HIS A 762 -28.88 -5.41 0.41
N PRO A 763 -29.59 -4.69 1.31
CA PRO A 763 -29.81 -5.15 2.68
C PRO A 763 -30.52 -6.50 2.81
N ASP A 764 -31.36 -6.83 1.84
CA ASP A 764 -32.11 -8.10 1.75
C ASP A 764 -31.30 -9.27 1.17
N VAL A 765 -30.10 -9.03 0.64
CA VAL A 765 -29.20 -10.12 0.23
C VAL A 765 -28.15 -10.38 1.32
N PHE A 766 -27.67 -11.62 1.36
CA PHE A 766 -26.64 -12.03 2.29
C PHE A 766 -25.34 -11.25 2.06
N MET A 767 -24.76 -10.75 3.15
CA MET A 767 -23.41 -10.21 3.21
C MET A 767 -22.67 -10.86 4.38
N ASP A 768 -21.38 -11.14 4.22
CA ASP A 768 -20.58 -11.70 5.31
C ASP A 768 -20.66 -10.81 6.56
N GLY A 769 -20.83 -11.44 7.72
CA GLY A 769 -21.22 -10.80 8.97
C GLY A 769 -22.68 -11.06 9.34
N ASP A 770 -23.59 -11.20 8.37
CA ASP A 770 -24.98 -11.63 8.60
C ASP A 770 -25.03 -13.10 9.05
N THR A 771 -26.13 -13.51 9.69
CA THR A 771 -26.40 -14.93 9.98
C THR A 771 -26.53 -15.67 8.65
N PRO A 772 -25.67 -16.66 8.35
CA PRO A 772 -25.78 -17.43 7.11
C PRO A 772 -26.90 -18.47 7.21
N ARG A 773 -27.32 -18.99 6.06
CA ARG A 773 -28.15 -20.20 6.02
C ARG A 773 -27.41 -21.40 6.62
N GLU A 774 -28.15 -22.33 7.21
CA GLU A 774 -27.57 -23.58 7.73
C GLU A 774 -27.13 -24.54 6.62
N ASP A 775 -27.88 -24.57 5.51
CA ASP A 775 -27.55 -25.41 4.36
C ASP A 775 -26.46 -24.79 3.50
N ALA A 776 -25.26 -25.35 3.56
CA ALA A 776 -24.10 -24.85 2.84
C ALA A 776 -24.07 -25.22 1.33
N ASP A 777 -25.20 -25.47 0.68
CA ASP A 777 -25.24 -25.69 -0.78
C ASP A 777 -24.76 -24.44 -1.53
N TRP A 778 -23.80 -24.62 -2.45
CA TRP A 778 -23.21 -23.51 -3.19
C TRP A 778 -24.23 -22.71 -4.01
N GLY A 779 -25.16 -23.39 -4.69
CA GLY A 779 -26.15 -22.73 -5.54
C GLY A 779 -27.16 -21.92 -4.76
N LEU A 780 -27.54 -22.40 -3.57
CA LEU A 780 -28.35 -21.62 -2.63
C LEU A 780 -27.59 -20.40 -2.10
N GLY A 781 -26.30 -20.55 -1.80
CA GLY A 781 -25.42 -19.44 -1.43
C GLY A 781 -25.36 -18.35 -2.51
N GLN A 782 -25.34 -18.73 -3.80
CA GLN A 782 -25.43 -17.75 -4.89
C GLN A 782 -26.76 -16.98 -4.83
N LEU A 783 -27.90 -17.69 -4.73
CA LEU A 783 -29.23 -17.06 -4.66
C LEU A 783 -29.44 -16.16 -3.45
N ASP A 784 -28.77 -16.44 -2.33
CA ASP A 784 -28.85 -15.59 -1.14
C ASP A 784 -28.17 -14.23 -1.34
N THR A 785 -27.15 -14.15 -2.20
CA THR A 785 -26.27 -12.97 -2.35
C THR A 785 -26.69 -12.02 -3.46
N LEU A 786 -27.76 -12.34 -4.19
CA LEU A 786 -28.23 -11.54 -5.32
C LEU A 786 -29.76 -11.49 -5.43
N ARG A 787 -30.26 -10.48 -6.15
CA ARG A 787 -31.64 -10.39 -6.61
C ARG A 787 -31.68 -10.00 -8.08
N ASP A 788 -32.41 -10.78 -8.86
CA ASP A 788 -32.54 -10.53 -10.28
C ASP A 788 -33.47 -9.34 -10.56
N ARG A 789 -33.19 -8.66 -11.67
CA ARG A 789 -33.89 -7.43 -12.08
C ARG A 789 -34.73 -7.69 -13.33
N PRO A 790 -36.06 -7.83 -13.23
CA PRO A 790 -36.90 -8.23 -14.36
C PRO A 790 -36.90 -7.18 -15.48
N ASP A 791 -36.71 -5.90 -15.12
CA ASP A 791 -36.66 -4.76 -16.05
C ASP A 791 -35.62 -4.92 -17.18
N ILE A 792 -34.48 -5.55 -16.88
CA ILE A 792 -33.34 -5.70 -17.82
C ILE A 792 -33.22 -7.11 -18.41
N GLN A 793 -34.15 -8.01 -18.07
CA GLN A 793 -34.19 -9.38 -18.57
C GLN A 793 -35.15 -9.57 -19.74
N SER A 794 -35.92 -8.53 -20.08
CA SER A 794 -36.97 -8.58 -21.11
C SER A 794 -36.46 -8.88 -22.53
N ASN A 795 -35.18 -8.67 -22.81
CA ASN A 795 -34.56 -9.05 -24.07
C ASN A 795 -33.03 -9.18 -23.94
N LEU A 796 -32.44 -9.88 -24.90
CA LEU A 796 -31.00 -10.19 -24.93
C LEU A 796 -30.09 -8.95 -24.94
N PHE A 797 -30.49 -7.84 -25.57
CA PHE A 797 -29.65 -6.64 -25.62
C PHE A 797 -29.52 -6.01 -24.23
N LEU A 798 -30.63 -5.86 -23.50
CA LEU A 798 -30.60 -5.37 -22.13
C LEU A 798 -29.86 -6.34 -21.21
N ALA A 799 -30.08 -7.64 -21.36
CA ALA A 799 -29.39 -8.64 -20.56
C ALA A 799 -27.86 -8.55 -20.73
N LEU A 800 -27.36 -8.41 -21.97
CA LEU A 800 -25.93 -8.31 -22.27
C LEU A 800 -25.28 -6.97 -21.91
N THR A 801 -26.05 -5.90 -21.79
CA THR A 801 -25.52 -4.55 -21.53
C THR A 801 -25.73 -4.09 -20.09
N GLN A 802 -26.53 -4.81 -19.30
CA GLN A 802 -26.91 -4.44 -17.94
C GLN A 802 -26.67 -5.56 -16.90
N PHE A 803 -25.96 -6.64 -17.25
CA PHE A 803 -25.81 -7.85 -16.42
C PHE A 803 -27.16 -8.48 -16.02
N GLY A 804 -28.03 -8.71 -17.02
CA GLY A 804 -29.29 -9.42 -16.81
C GLY A 804 -29.08 -10.93 -16.63
N HIS A 805 -30.15 -11.62 -16.24
CA HIS A 805 -30.16 -13.04 -15.89
C HIS A 805 -29.06 -13.41 -14.87
N HIS A 806 -28.84 -12.55 -13.88
CA HIS A 806 -27.67 -12.55 -13.03
C HIS A 806 -27.59 -13.83 -12.19
N ALA A 807 -28.73 -14.31 -11.67
CA ALA A 807 -28.77 -15.53 -10.87
C ALA A 807 -28.27 -16.74 -11.68
N LEU A 808 -28.81 -16.93 -12.88
CA LEU A 808 -28.42 -18.04 -13.75
C LEU A 808 -27.02 -17.88 -14.31
N HIS A 809 -26.58 -16.63 -14.56
CA HIS A 809 -25.23 -16.34 -15.00
C HIS A 809 -24.20 -16.69 -13.91
N HIS A 810 -24.47 -16.40 -12.63
CA HIS A 810 -23.62 -16.85 -11.52
C HIS A 810 -23.58 -18.38 -11.40
N LEU A 811 -24.73 -19.05 -11.55
CA LEU A 811 -24.83 -20.50 -11.42
C LEU A 811 -24.21 -21.26 -12.61
N PHE A 812 -24.24 -20.68 -13.81
CA PHE A 812 -23.80 -21.29 -15.07
C PHE A 812 -23.06 -20.28 -15.98
N PRO A 813 -21.92 -19.72 -15.55
CA PRO A 813 -21.25 -18.60 -16.22
C PRO A 813 -20.76 -18.90 -17.63
N THR A 814 -20.56 -20.19 -17.98
CA THR A 814 -20.13 -20.62 -19.31
C THR A 814 -21.28 -20.70 -20.32
N VAL A 815 -22.54 -20.62 -19.86
CA VAL A 815 -23.72 -20.62 -20.73
C VAL A 815 -23.94 -19.20 -21.24
N ASP A 816 -23.92 -19.03 -22.56
CA ASP A 816 -24.13 -17.72 -23.19
C ASP A 816 -25.47 -17.11 -22.78
N HIS A 817 -25.49 -15.79 -22.52
CA HIS A 817 -26.69 -15.04 -22.14
C HIS A 817 -27.87 -15.24 -23.11
N SER A 818 -27.62 -15.56 -24.38
CA SER A 818 -28.68 -15.87 -25.35
C SER A 818 -29.49 -17.15 -25.02
N ARG A 819 -29.08 -17.91 -24.00
CA ARG A 819 -29.70 -19.19 -23.60
C ARG A 819 -30.19 -19.20 -22.16
N LEU A 820 -29.75 -18.25 -21.31
CA LEU A 820 -30.07 -18.25 -19.88
C LEU A 820 -31.57 -18.10 -19.61
N GLU A 821 -32.28 -17.23 -20.32
CA GLU A 821 -33.73 -17.02 -20.18
C GLU A 821 -34.52 -18.35 -20.17
N LYS A 822 -34.10 -19.32 -21.00
CA LYS A 822 -34.79 -20.61 -21.16
C LYS A 822 -34.66 -21.53 -19.95
N LEU A 823 -33.74 -21.23 -19.02
CA LEU A 823 -33.47 -22.04 -17.84
C LEU A 823 -34.27 -21.59 -16.62
N TYR A 824 -34.93 -20.42 -16.65
CA TYR A 824 -35.77 -19.94 -15.54
C TYR A 824 -36.86 -20.93 -15.13
N PRO A 825 -37.64 -21.54 -16.04
CA PRO A 825 -38.65 -22.52 -15.64
C PRO A 825 -38.07 -23.68 -14.82
N ILE A 826 -36.87 -24.14 -15.19
CA ILE A 826 -36.16 -25.24 -14.52
C ILE A 826 -35.65 -24.78 -13.14
N MET A 827 -35.10 -23.57 -13.06
CA MET A 827 -34.67 -22.99 -11.80
C MET A 827 -35.86 -22.80 -10.85
N MET A 828 -36.98 -22.25 -11.33
CA MET A 828 -38.19 -22.03 -10.52
C MET A 828 -38.79 -23.34 -10.02
N GLU A 829 -38.85 -24.37 -10.87
CA GLU A 829 -39.29 -25.71 -10.46
C GLU A 829 -38.37 -26.29 -9.36
N THR A 830 -37.06 -26.12 -9.51
CA THR A 830 -36.09 -26.60 -8.52
C THR A 830 -36.16 -25.78 -7.23
N CYS A 831 -36.32 -24.46 -7.28
CA CYS A 831 -36.54 -23.62 -6.10
C CYS A 831 -37.78 -24.10 -5.33
N LYS A 832 -38.89 -24.36 -6.03
CA LYS A 832 -40.12 -24.87 -5.42
C LYS A 832 -39.92 -26.22 -4.70
N GLU A 833 -39.18 -27.14 -5.31
CA GLU A 833 -38.86 -28.45 -4.71
C GLU A 833 -38.05 -28.33 -3.43
N PHE A 834 -37.09 -27.41 -3.40
CA PHE A 834 -36.22 -27.16 -2.23
C PHE A 834 -36.81 -26.14 -1.25
N GLY A 835 -38.07 -25.72 -1.43
CA GLY A 835 -38.75 -24.77 -0.55
C GLY A 835 -38.16 -23.35 -0.57
N ILE A 836 -37.48 -22.98 -1.65
CA ILE A 836 -36.83 -21.68 -1.85
C ILE A 836 -37.80 -20.72 -2.53
N GLU A 837 -38.07 -19.59 -1.88
CA GLU A 837 -38.79 -18.48 -2.49
C GLU A 837 -37.81 -17.63 -3.28
N TYR A 838 -38.03 -17.53 -4.59
CA TYR A 838 -37.19 -16.73 -5.46
C TYR A 838 -37.78 -15.33 -5.61
N GLU A 839 -37.02 -14.33 -5.19
CA GLU A 839 -37.43 -12.94 -5.19
C GLU A 839 -36.70 -12.14 -6.26
N GLU A 840 -37.42 -11.20 -6.86
CA GLU A 840 -36.91 -10.26 -7.84
C GLU A 840 -37.07 -8.83 -7.31
N LYS A 841 -36.18 -7.92 -7.73
CA LYS A 841 -36.21 -6.51 -7.33
C LYS A 841 -36.10 -5.60 -8.55
N SER A 842 -36.82 -4.47 -8.51
CA SER A 842 -36.68 -3.45 -9.56
C SER A 842 -35.29 -2.81 -9.54
N ILE A 843 -34.86 -2.22 -10.67
CA ILE A 843 -33.58 -1.49 -10.73
C ILE A 843 -33.49 -0.40 -9.66
N TRP A 844 -34.59 0.34 -9.42
CA TRP A 844 -34.62 1.43 -8.44
C TRP A 844 -34.49 0.93 -7.01
N ASP A 845 -35.12 -0.20 -6.70
CA ASP A 845 -34.98 -0.85 -5.39
C ASP A 845 -33.53 -1.27 -5.17
N MET A 846 -32.92 -1.97 -6.14
CA MET A 846 -31.51 -2.37 -6.09
C MET A 846 -30.56 -1.19 -5.92
N LEU A 847 -30.75 -0.11 -6.69
CA LEU A 847 -29.94 1.11 -6.58
C LEU A 847 -30.09 1.75 -5.21
N SER A 848 -31.32 1.87 -4.69
CA SER A 848 -31.55 2.46 -3.37
C SER A 848 -30.97 1.59 -2.24
N GLY A 849 -31.14 0.26 -2.33
CA GLY A 849 -30.62 -0.70 -1.38
C GLY A 849 -29.10 -0.71 -1.35
N GLN A 850 -28.43 -0.54 -2.49
CA GLN A 850 -26.97 -0.40 -2.54
C GLN A 850 -26.46 0.68 -1.59
N PHE A 851 -27.10 1.86 -1.57
CA PHE A 851 -26.74 2.95 -0.66
C PHE A 851 -27.17 2.69 0.78
N GLN A 852 -28.32 2.04 1.00
CA GLN A 852 -28.73 1.59 2.33
C GLN A 852 -27.72 0.60 2.92
N GLN A 853 -27.18 -0.31 2.10
CA GLN A 853 -26.17 -1.28 2.51
C GLN A 853 -24.85 -0.63 2.89
N LEU A 854 -24.41 0.41 2.17
CA LEU A 854 -23.25 1.23 2.57
C LEU A 854 -23.46 1.85 3.96
N ALA A 855 -24.69 2.28 4.26
CA ALA A 855 -25.04 2.84 5.56
C ALA A 855 -25.30 1.79 6.66
N ARG A 856 -25.47 0.51 6.31
CA ARG A 856 -25.75 -0.60 7.25
C ARG A 856 -24.53 -0.93 8.10
N THR A 857 -24.73 -1.02 9.42
CA THR A 857 -23.68 -1.30 10.42
C THR A 857 -24.03 -2.45 11.36
N THR A 858 -25.23 -2.99 11.21
CA THR A 858 -25.73 -4.08 12.04
C THR A 858 -25.94 -5.27 11.11
N PRO A 859 -25.34 -6.43 11.40
CA PRO A 859 -25.64 -7.64 10.67
C PRO A 859 -27.10 -8.07 10.80
N ASN A 860 -27.63 -8.72 9.76
CA ASN A 860 -28.96 -9.33 9.81
C ASN A 860 -28.90 -10.58 10.71
N PRO A 861 -29.68 -10.65 11.81
CA PRO A 861 -29.67 -11.81 12.70
C PRO A 861 -30.42 -13.01 12.11
N HIS A 862 -31.21 -12.81 11.06
CA HIS A 862 -32.02 -13.85 10.44
C HIS A 862 -31.35 -14.41 9.19
N PRO A 863 -31.29 -15.75 9.03
CA PRO A 863 -30.76 -16.34 7.82
C PRO A 863 -31.64 -16.01 6.60
N PRO A 864 -31.08 -16.04 5.38
CA PRO A 864 -31.85 -15.89 4.15
C PRO A 864 -33.07 -16.84 4.11
N GLY A 865 -34.24 -16.32 3.77
CA GLY A 865 -35.50 -17.07 3.72
C GLY A 865 -36.21 -17.27 5.07
N TYR A 866 -35.70 -16.71 6.17
CA TYR A 866 -36.38 -16.74 7.47
C TYR A 866 -37.74 -16.05 7.42
N LYS A 867 -38.80 -16.76 7.82
CA LYS A 867 -40.15 -16.20 8.05
C LYS A 867 -40.44 -16.22 9.55
N PRO A 868 -40.75 -15.06 10.17
CA PRO A 868 -41.04 -14.96 11.59
C PRO A 868 -42.30 -15.71 12.04
#